data_AF-A0A3C0VW47-F1
#
_entry.id   AF-A0A3C0VW47-F1
#
_cell.length_a   1.000
_cell.length_b   1.000
_cell.length_c   1.000
_cell.angle_alpha   90.00
_cell.angle_beta   90.00
_cell.angle_gamma   90.00
#
_symmetry.space_group_name_H-M   'P 1'
#
loop_
_entity.id
_entity.type
_entity.pdbx_description
1 polymer ?
#
loop_
_entity_poly.entity_id
_entity_poly.type
_entity_poly.pdbx_seq_one_letter_code
_entity_poly.pdbx_strand_id
1 'polypeptide(L)'
;MFKGCEFGQTSGSNDVMDISGGKRPGPILELYESVFLGGNDDGLDLDGMDAFVDDCIFSNFDNAKRLGYFSAAIAAGKPKPEAGVWLNVQARGNNKDIKPYRVRVNNNGQFTDPNLNQSIYASKLDVSEIEDTLTEKYISNFNNIEKVIVKTDESHITVTRSIFHKNDYHILLKEEARLFSENNTFLTSWYGAIAFDEPRHDVELPKGALLSGNIFHDNPLDLIHLNQIWLDKSWVWLHVFDSIIRPTHVWFGQRNIEANPLLNYPPGDVSLSHGSPAIGKGPNGLDMGAKVPGGASISGEPAALTRTSSALLVIGGPGITHYRYRINNGALSDDYPVSEPISMTGLAPGEYCVQVIGRNAAGRWQYLSNATHSKRWRVNPKLSRIQINELLAWPNGDSLDQVELLNSSASATQLGGFSLSDNPAKPRKFVFPENTSIESDSFLVIKSTNEGGMDFRLDKNGEGLWFYDAEGSLIDSVVFGKQIEGLSIGRFGRDGKWTLTYPTLGKENQIAPLGQFQDIRLAGWSTNPLVGENDQIIIKNSGKRPVNLEGLGITNKPIGQPNAFTFPSLYFIDGSEQLIIKSNQLGFKLASSQGELALKNPAGKWIDHFVYGPQPYGHEEIIPENTKLKTNTIVLDFKISQEQFQIMWESKIGQIFRILSKQKLSKGPWHQEAILVAPHGPKTQFKYNLNNKMKFFLVEQID
;
A
#
# COMPACT_ATOMS: atom_id res chain seq x y z
N MET A 1 -13.45 24.32 13.07
CA MET A 1 -12.86 23.77 11.85
C MET A 1 -11.66 24.59 11.47
N PHE A 2 -10.52 23.94 11.27
CA PHE A 2 -9.30 24.52 10.73
C PHE A 2 -8.99 23.81 9.40
N LYS A 3 -8.71 24.59 8.35
CA LYS A 3 -8.44 24.05 7.01
C LYS A 3 -7.29 24.83 6.36
N GLY A 4 -6.27 24.13 5.86
CA GLY A 4 -5.13 24.78 5.22
C GLY A 4 -4.30 25.63 6.17
N CYS A 5 -4.35 25.33 7.47
CA CYS A 5 -3.66 26.11 8.50
C CYS A 5 -2.23 25.59 8.69
N GLU A 6 -1.31 26.49 9.02
CA GLU A 6 0.03 26.15 9.48
C GLU A 6 0.18 26.58 10.94
N PHE A 7 0.50 25.63 11.80
CA PHE A 7 0.72 25.85 13.22
C PHE A 7 2.22 25.78 13.52
N GLY A 8 2.73 26.87 14.09
CA GLY A 8 4.14 27.01 14.47
C GLY A 8 4.54 26.17 15.68
N GLN A 9 5.76 26.37 16.15
CA GLN A 9 6.32 25.63 17.28
C GLN A 9 6.03 26.31 18.61
N THR A 10 5.66 25.51 19.62
CA THR A 10 5.54 25.95 21.01
C THR A 10 6.81 25.69 21.81
N SER A 11 6.91 26.36 22.97
CA SER A 11 7.99 26.17 23.94
C SER A 11 7.41 26.22 25.34
N GLY A 12 8.13 25.72 26.35
CA GLY A 12 7.76 25.90 27.75
C GLY A 12 6.60 25.05 28.26
N SER A 13 6.52 23.78 27.85
CA SER A 13 5.48 22.82 28.31
C SER A 13 4.08 23.21 27.86
N ASN A 14 3.98 23.75 26.65
CA ASN A 14 2.71 24.16 26.06
C ASN A 14 2.44 23.32 24.84
N ASP A 15 1.21 22.82 24.74
CA ASP A 15 0.72 22.15 23.55
C ASP A 15 0.45 23.17 22.44
N VAL A 16 0.55 22.74 21.18
CA VAL A 16 0.20 23.62 20.05
C VAL A 16 -1.30 23.93 20.06
N MET A 17 -2.11 22.96 20.45
CA MET A 17 -3.53 23.11 20.71
C MET A 17 -3.93 22.26 21.91
N ASP A 18 -4.35 22.93 22.99
CA ASP A 18 -5.04 22.35 24.14
C ASP A 18 -6.54 22.69 23.99
N ILE A 19 -7.37 21.68 23.77
CA ILE A 19 -8.78 21.88 23.44
C ILE A 19 -9.68 20.78 23.99
N SER A 20 -10.83 21.16 24.56
CA SER A 20 -11.79 20.23 25.15
C SER A 20 -13.25 20.52 24.77
N GLY A 21 -14.14 19.56 25.02
CA GLY A 21 -15.59 19.77 25.08
C GLY A 21 -16.41 19.60 23.79
N GLY A 22 -15.80 19.35 22.64
CA GLY A 22 -16.53 18.94 21.43
C GLY A 22 -16.95 17.47 21.47
N LYS A 23 -18.22 17.16 21.13
CA LYS A 23 -18.79 15.80 21.21
C LYS A 23 -19.83 15.51 20.14
N ARG A 24 -19.73 14.32 19.53
CA ARG A 24 -20.78 13.78 18.64
C ARG A 24 -22.07 13.48 19.43
N PRO A 25 -23.27 13.66 18.83
CA PRO A 25 -23.51 14.11 17.44
C PRO A 25 -23.40 15.63 17.23
N GLY A 26 -23.04 16.38 18.27
CA GLY A 26 -22.76 17.82 18.17
C GLY A 26 -21.41 18.13 17.50
N PRO A 27 -21.00 19.42 17.52
CA PRO A 27 -19.75 19.86 16.93
C PRO A 27 -18.53 19.17 17.55
N ILE A 28 -17.55 18.88 16.70
CA ILE A 28 -16.26 18.27 17.05
C ILE A 28 -15.11 19.10 16.51
N LEU A 29 -13.87 18.77 16.88
CA LEU A 29 -12.70 19.36 16.24
C LEU A 29 -12.59 18.80 14.83
N GLU A 30 -12.46 19.69 13.84
CA GLU A 30 -12.27 19.31 12.45
C GLU A 30 -11.00 19.98 11.93
N LEU A 31 -10.04 19.17 11.50
CA LEU A 31 -8.75 19.58 10.94
C LEU A 31 -8.59 19.00 9.54
N TYR A 32 -8.33 19.87 8.57
CA TYR A 32 -8.18 19.49 7.17
C TYR A 32 -6.91 20.12 6.59
N GLU A 33 -6.12 19.35 5.83
CA GLU A 33 -5.05 19.91 4.97
C GLU A 33 -4.09 20.85 5.74
N SER A 34 -3.86 20.59 7.03
CA SER A 34 -3.15 21.50 7.94
C SER A 34 -1.81 20.93 8.39
N VAL A 35 -0.85 21.81 8.69
CA VAL A 35 0.54 21.45 9.00
C VAL A 35 0.89 21.89 10.41
N PHE A 36 1.48 21.00 11.20
CA PHE A 36 2.00 21.23 12.53
C PHE A 36 3.52 21.06 12.52
N LEU A 37 4.25 22.13 12.83
CA LEU A 37 5.71 22.22 12.63
C LEU A 37 6.56 21.72 13.81
N GLY A 38 5.94 21.43 14.95
CA GLY A 38 6.56 20.81 16.11
C GLY A 38 6.21 21.48 17.43
N GLY A 39 6.83 21.02 18.49
CA GLY A 39 6.57 21.48 19.85
C GLY A 39 7.38 20.68 20.85
N ASN A 40 7.46 21.18 22.08
CA ASN A 40 8.16 20.49 23.17
C ASN A 40 7.22 19.76 24.16
N ASP A 41 5.95 19.65 23.77
CA ASP A 41 4.87 18.90 24.41
C ASP A 41 3.97 18.32 23.31
N ASP A 42 2.65 18.24 23.49
CA ASP A 42 1.77 17.66 22.49
C ASP A 42 1.39 18.64 21.36
N GLY A 43 1.12 18.11 20.17
CA GLY A 43 0.60 18.89 19.06
C GLY A 43 -0.87 19.22 19.27
N LEU A 44 -1.69 18.18 19.32
CA LEU A 44 -3.08 18.25 19.71
C LEU A 44 -3.24 17.53 21.04
N ASP A 45 -3.46 18.26 22.13
CA ASP A 45 -4.03 17.69 23.35
C ASP A 45 -5.55 17.86 23.32
N LEU A 46 -6.26 16.73 23.27
CA LEU A 46 -7.68 16.70 23.00
C LEU A 46 -8.55 16.63 24.25
N ASP A 47 -8.04 16.30 25.43
CA ASP A 47 -8.78 16.47 26.70
C ASP A 47 -10.29 16.09 26.65
N GLY A 48 -10.55 14.87 26.18
CA GLY A 48 -11.90 14.31 26.03
C GLY A 48 -12.66 14.80 24.80
N MET A 49 -12.07 15.57 23.91
CA MET A 49 -12.71 16.08 22.70
C MET A 49 -12.74 15.04 21.58
N ASP A 50 -13.89 14.96 20.92
CA ASP A 50 -14.00 14.24 19.66
C ASP A 50 -13.32 15.02 18.53
N ALA A 51 -12.62 14.32 17.64
CA ALA A 51 -11.91 14.94 16.53
C ALA A 51 -12.04 14.17 15.21
N PHE A 52 -11.97 14.91 14.11
CA PHE A 52 -11.78 14.43 12.74
C PHE A 52 -10.59 15.17 12.14
N VAL A 53 -9.52 14.43 11.84
CA VAL A 53 -8.26 14.95 11.30
C VAL A 53 -8.04 14.30 9.95
N ASP A 54 -7.94 15.09 8.88
CA ASP A 54 -7.81 14.57 7.52
C ASP A 54 -6.78 15.34 6.71
N ASP A 55 -5.86 14.62 6.06
CA ASP A 55 -4.82 15.19 5.20
C ASP A 55 -3.88 16.18 5.92
N CYS A 56 -3.61 15.94 7.21
CA CYS A 56 -2.73 16.78 8.02
C CYS A 56 -1.29 16.26 8.03
N ILE A 57 -0.33 17.15 8.31
CA ILE A 57 1.08 16.81 8.48
C ILE A 57 1.51 17.20 9.89
N PHE A 58 2.07 16.25 10.64
CA PHE A 58 2.56 16.48 12.01
C PHE A 58 4.04 16.12 12.13
N SER A 59 4.85 17.09 12.56
CA SER A 59 6.30 16.97 12.51
C SER A 59 7.01 17.56 13.72
N ASN A 60 8.09 16.92 14.18
CA ASN A 60 9.03 17.47 15.17
C ASN A 60 8.41 17.79 16.55
N PHE A 61 7.52 16.93 17.03
CA PHE A 61 7.10 16.94 18.44
C PHE A 61 8.08 16.09 19.25
N ASP A 62 8.93 16.73 20.05
CA ASP A 62 9.95 16.04 20.84
C ASP A 62 10.17 16.64 22.22
N ASN A 63 10.40 15.77 23.21
CA ASN A 63 10.67 16.14 24.58
C ASN A 63 12.16 16.29 24.87
N ALA A 64 13.06 16.40 23.88
CA ALA A 64 14.51 16.27 24.11
C ALA A 64 15.05 17.33 25.11
N LYS A 65 14.34 18.44 25.26
CA LYS A 65 14.62 19.53 26.22
C LYS A 65 13.90 19.36 27.58
N ARG A 66 13.15 18.28 27.78
CA ARG A 66 12.29 17.92 28.93
C ARG A 66 12.33 16.41 29.20
N LEU A 67 13.50 15.90 29.55
CA LEU A 67 13.69 14.47 29.86
C LEU A 67 12.68 13.98 30.90
N GLY A 68 11.85 13.00 30.51
CA GLY A 68 10.90 12.32 31.40
C GLY A 68 9.42 12.66 31.19
N TYR A 69 9.10 13.66 30.36
CA TYR A 69 7.73 13.98 29.93
C TYR A 69 7.37 13.23 28.64
N PHE A 70 6.09 13.08 28.31
CA PHE A 70 5.68 12.56 27.00
C PHE A 70 5.44 13.71 26.03
N SER A 71 5.58 13.43 24.74
CA SER A 71 5.25 14.36 23.66
C SER A 71 4.76 13.55 22.47
N ALA A 72 3.60 13.92 21.95
CA ALA A 72 2.95 13.26 20.84
C ALA A 72 2.41 14.30 19.85
N ALA A 73 2.39 13.97 18.56
CA ALA A 73 1.72 14.83 17.60
C ALA A 73 0.20 14.96 17.87
N ILE A 74 -0.43 13.88 18.36
CA ILE A 74 -1.80 13.88 18.85
C ILE A 74 -1.84 13.09 20.15
N ALA A 75 -2.28 13.72 21.23
CA ALA A 75 -2.57 13.10 22.50
C ALA A 75 -4.08 13.06 22.74
N ALA A 76 -4.55 11.88 23.13
CA ALA A 76 -5.94 11.60 23.43
C ALA A 76 -6.04 11.15 24.88
N GLY A 77 -6.77 11.90 25.70
CA GLY A 77 -7.03 11.55 27.10
C GLY A 77 -8.38 12.05 27.57
N LYS A 78 -8.63 11.92 28.88
CA LYS A 78 -9.71 12.58 29.60
C LYS A 78 -9.18 13.92 30.11
N PRO A 79 -10.02 14.96 30.15
CA PRO A 79 -9.63 16.19 30.79
C PRO A 79 -9.45 15.93 32.30
N LYS A 80 -8.43 16.57 32.90
CA LYS A 80 -8.32 16.59 34.37
C LYS A 80 -9.58 17.22 34.96
N PRO A 81 -10.19 16.67 36.03
CA PRO A 81 -11.39 17.24 36.62
C PRO A 81 -11.15 18.66 37.18
N GLU A 82 -11.42 19.68 36.38
CA GLU A 82 -11.23 21.08 36.75
C GLU A 82 -12.33 22.01 36.23
N ALA A 83 -12.23 23.29 36.57
CA ALA A 83 -13.16 24.31 36.15
C ALA A 83 -13.17 24.41 34.62
N GLY A 84 -14.35 24.34 34.01
CA GLY A 84 -14.50 24.36 32.57
C GLY A 84 -14.57 22.97 31.93
N VAL A 85 -14.45 21.88 32.69
CA VAL A 85 -14.61 20.52 32.18
C VAL A 85 -16.09 20.13 32.02
N TRP A 86 -16.35 19.33 30.99
CA TRP A 86 -17.65 18.73 30.73
C TRP A 86 -17.78 17.38 31.42
N LEU A 87 -18.91 17.19 32.10
CA LEU A 87 -19.29 15.99 32.83
C LEU A 87 -20.54 15.39 32.21
N ASN A 88 -20.55 14.06 32.06
CA ASN A 88 -21.70 13.26 31.70
C ASN A 88 -22.30 12.68 32.97
N VAL A 89 -23.57 12.99 33.23
CA VAL A 89 -24.30 12.57 34.43
C VAL A 89 -25.41 11.62 34.03
N GLN A 90 -25.43 10.45 34.66
CA GLN A 90 -26.46 9.44 34.45
C GLN A 90 -26.89 8.84 35.79
N ALA A 91 -28.19 8.76 36.05
CA ALA A 91 -28.70 7.99 37.18
C ALA A 91 -28.82 6.50 36.83
N ARG A 92 -28.39 5.65 37.76
CA ARG A 92 -28.60 4.21 37.76
C ARG A 92 -29.79 3.89 38.66
N GLY A 93 -30.79 3.22 38.10
CA GLY A 93 -32.03 2.87 38.80
C GLY A 93 -33.21 2.69 37.83
N ASN A 94 -34.37 2.32 38.36
CA ASN A 94 -35.59 2.06 37.58
C ASN A 94 -36.54 3.27 37.58
N ASN A 95 -36.00 4.45 37.34
CA ASN A 95 -36.78 5.68 37.20
C ASN A 95 -36.64 6.22 35.77
N LYS A 96 -37.73 6.17 35.00
CA LYS A 96 -37.75 6.55 33.58
C LYS A 96 -37.84 8.06 33.34
N ASP A 97 -38.14 8.83 34.38
CA ASP A 97 -38.32 10.28 34.26
C ASP A 97 -36.99 11.02 34.32
N ILE A 98 -35.94 10.39 34.86
CA ILE A 98 -34.59 10.95 34.90
C ILE A 98 -33.89 10.71 33.55
N LYS A 99 -33.47 11.79 32.93
CA LYS A 99 -32.71 11.74 31.68
C LYS A 99 -31.22 11.97 31.95
N PRO A 100 -30.32 11.22 31.29
CA PRO A 100 -28.91 11.54 31.32
C PRO A 100 -28.70 12.92 30.67
N TYR A 101 -27.73 13.66 31.17
CA TYR A 101 -27.40 14.99 30.67
C TYR A 101 -25.91 15.26 30.74
N ARG A 102 -25.45 16.23 29.95
CA ARG A 102 -24.06 16.69 29.92
C ARG A 102 -24.01 18.12 30.42
N VAL A 103 -23.07 18.41 31.32
CA VAL A 103 -22.98 19.71 31.99
C VAL A 103 -21.54 20.18 32.13
N ARG A 104 -21.33 21.49 32.06
CA ARG A 104 -20.01 22.10 32.26
C ARG A 104 -19.95 22.73 33.64
N VAL A 105 -18.92 22.41 34.42
CA VAL A 105 -18.68 23.08 35.69
C VAL A 105 -18.02 24.43 35.40
N ASN A 106 -18.55 25.51 35.96
CA ASN A 106 -17.96 26.84 35.76
C ASN A 106 -16.73 27.07 36.68
N ASN A 107 -16.07 28.22 36.52
CA ASN A 107 -14.89 28.60 37.30
C ASN A 107 -15.12 28.71 38.81
N ASN A 108 -16.38 28.72 39.25
CA ASN A 108 -16.76 28.76 40.65
C ASN A 108 -17.18 27.38 41.19
N GLY A 109 -16.95 26.28 40.45
CA GLY A 109 -17.36 24.94 40.89
C GLY A 109 -18.87 24.70 40.81
N GLN A 110 -19.61 25.50 40.03
CA GLN A 110 -21.06 25.43 39.95
C GLN A 110 -21.55 24.90 38.60
N PHE A 111 -22.66 24.17 38.64
CA PHE A 111 -23.42 23.77 37.46
C PHE A 111 -24.91 23.64 37.78
N THR A 112 -25.76 23.58 36.76
CA THR A 112 -27.21 23.36 36.95
C THR A 112 -27.59 21.94 36.56
N ASP A 113 -28.24 21.23 37.48
CA ASP A 113 -28.83 19.93 37.21
C ASP A 113 -30.26 20.12 36.66
N PRO A 114 -30.55 19.65 35.43
CA PRO A 114 -31.85 19.83 34.80
C PRO A 114 -32.94 18.89 35.34
N ASN A 115 -32.59 17.76 35.95
CA ASN A 115 -33.56 16.85 36.56
C ASN A 115 -34.02 17.39 37.92
N LEU A 116 -33.08 17.93 38.71
CA LEU A 116 -33.38 18.58 40.00
C LEU A 116 -33.87 20.03 39.85
N ASN A 117 -33.65 20.65 38.69
CA ASN A 117 -33.82 22.09 38.45
C ASN A 117 -33.11 22.94 39.54
N GLN A 118 -31.90 22.53 39.92
CA GLN A 118 -31.14 23.11 41.02
C GLN A 118 -29.69 23.39 40.59
N SER A 119 -29.12 24.51 41.06
CA SER A 119 -27.68 24.74 41.00
C SER A 119 -26.94 23.90 42.04
N ILE A 120 -25.98 23.11 41.57
CA ILE A 120 -25.12 22.25 42.38
C ILE A 120 -23.76 22.95 42.52
N TYR A 121 -23.22 22.92 43.73
CA TYR A 121 -21.88 23.42 44.05
C TYR A 121 -21.01 22.23 44.44
N ALA A 122 -19.89 22.07 43.74
CA ALA A 122 -18.86 21.09 44.06
C ALA A 122 -17.72 21.82 44.78
N SER A 123 -17.42 21.42 46.02
CA SER A 123 -16.41 22.11 46.82
C SER A 123 -14.99 21.73 46.38
N LYS A 124 -14.83 20.51 45.86
CA LYS A 124 -13.70 20.09 45.04
C LYS A 124 -14.22 19.62 43.70
N LEU A 125 -13.47 19.92 42.65
CA LEU A 125 -13.77 19.53 41.28
C LEU A 125 -13.41 18.06 41.01
N ASP A 126 -13.63 17.17 41.98
CA ASP A 126 -13.40 15.73 41.85
C ASP A 126 -14.68 15.03 41.38
N VAL A 127 -14.56 14.15 40.39
CA VAL A 127 -15.67 13.37 39.85
C VAL A 127 -16.37 12.56 40.93
N SER A 128 -15.62 11.98 41.87
CA SER A 128 -16.17 11.14 42.94
C SER A 128 -17.04 11.94 43.91
N GLU A 129 -16.59 13.14 44.31
CA GLU A 129 -17.36 14.04 45.19
C GLU A 129 -18.66 14.52 44.52
N ILE A 130 -18.60 14.86 43.24
CA ILE A 130 -19.78 15.27 42.47
C ILE A 130 -20.76 14.10 42.35
N GLU A 131 -20.25 12.90 42.10
CA GLU A 131 -21.05 11.67 42.02
C GLU A 131 -21.78 11.37 43.32
N ASP A 132 -21.07 11.45 44.46
CA ASP A 132 -21.66 11.23 45.77
C ASP A 132 -22.72 12.30 46.11
N THR A 133 -22.39 13.58 45.85
CA THR A 133 -23.31 14.71 46.08
C THR A 133 -24.60 14.57 45.27
N LEU A 134 -24.49 14.21 43.99
CA LEU A 134 -25.65 13.98 43.14
C LEU A 134 -26.41 12.71 43.55
N THR A 135 -25.72 11.65 43.94
CA THR A 135 -26.34 10.41 44.42
C THR A 135 -27.24 10.67 45.62
N GLU A 136 -26.75 11.38 46.64
CA GLU A 136 -27.54 11.73 47.82
C GLU A 136 -28.78 12.57 47.45
N LYS A 137 -28.59 13.56 46.56
CA LYS A 137 -29.69 14.41 46.08
C LYS A 137 -30.72 13.64 45.26
N TYR A 138 -30.29 12.70 44.42
CA TYR A 138 -31.23 11.95 43.58
C TYR A 138 -32.01 10.93 44.40
N ILE A 139 -31.36 10.22 45.32
CA ILE A 139 -32.05 9.28 46.21
C ILE A 139 -33.08 10.00 47.10
N SER A 140 -32.79 11.23 47.53
CA SER A 140 -33.72 12.01 48.36
C SER A 140 -34.88 12.64 47.59
N ASN A 141 -34.73 12.89 46.28
CA ASN A 141 -35.75 13.57 45.47
C ASN A 141 -36.52 12.63 44.52
N PHE A 142 -35.98 11.46 44.22
CA PHE A 142 -36.55 10.52 43.26
C PHE A 142 -36.61 9.09 43.81
N ASN A 143 -37.73 8.42 43.58
CA ASN A 143 -37.86 7.00 43.89
C ASN A 143 -37.04 6.14 42.91
N ASN A 144 -36.63 4.95 43.35
CA ASN A 144 -35.95 3.92 42.55
C ASN A 144 -34.61 4.34 41.93
N ILE A 145 -33.87 5.25 42.57
CA ILE A 145 -32.47 5.56 42.23
C ILE A 145 -31.54 4.77 43.14
N GLU A 146 -30.57 4.09 42.55
CA GLU A 146 -29.52 3.37 43.25
C GLU A 146 -28.28 4.25 43.44
N LYS A 147 -27.86 4.92 42.37
CA LYS A 147 -26.66 5.77 42.35
C LYS A 147 -26.71 6.74 41.17
N VAL A 148 -25.99 7.85 41.26
CA VAL A 148 -25.61 8.65 40.08
C VAL A 148 -24.22 8.20 39.62
N ILE A 149 -23.98 8.24 38.31
CA ILE A 149 -22.70 7.97 37.67
C ILE A 149 -22.27 9.26 36.98
N VAL A 150 -21.08 9.75 37.32
CA VAL A 150 -20.48 10.94 36.72
C VAL A 150 -19.21 10.54 36.00
N LYS A 151 -19.06 10.97 34.75
CA LYS A 151 -17.86 10.69 33.93
C LYS A 151 -17.40 11.95 33.21
N THR A 152 -16.09 12.13 33.09
CA THR A 152 -15.52 13.08 32.13
C THR A 152 -15.68 12.53 30.71
N ASP A 153 -15.49 13.41 29.72
CA ASP A 153 -15.58 13.05 28.32
C ASP A 153 -14.40 12.18 27.86
N GLU A 154 -14.67 11.16 27.03
CA GLU A 154 -13.67 10.23 26.47
C GLU A 154 -13.36 10.59 25.00
N SER A 155 -12.11 10.77 24.60
CA SER A 155 -11.76 11.21 23.23
C SER A 155 -12.10 10.18 22.14
N HIS A 156 -12.94 10.53 21.15
CA HIS A 156 -13.17 9.72 19.94
C HIS A 156 -12.59 10.38 18.70
N ILE A 157 -11.51 9.80 18.18
CA ILE A 157 -10.68 10.43 17.16
C ILE A 157 -10.70 9.60 15.88
N THR A 158 -10.99 10.27 14.77
CA THR A 158 -10.80 9.72 13.43
C THR A 158 -9.68 10.49 12.76
N VAL A 159 -8.59 9.79 12.41
CA VAL A 159 -7.43 10.35 11.71
C VAL A 159 -7.32 9.68 10.35
N THR A 160 -7.32 10.46 9.28
CA THR A 160 -7.30 9.96 7.92
C THR A 160 -6.27 10.67 7.06
N ARG A 161 -5.68 9.94 6.11
CA ARG A 161 -4.82 10.52 5.04
C ARG A 161 -3.69 11.41 5.53
N SER A 162 -3.28 11.30 6.80
CA SER A 162 -2.35 12.20 7.45
C SER A 162 -0.94 11.62 7.50
N ILE A 163 0.06 12.49 7.52
CA ILE A 163 1.47 12.15 7.54
C ILE A 163 2.06 12.56 8.89
N PHE A 164 2.73 11.62 9.54
CA PHE A 164 3.43 11.85 10.80
C PHE A 164 4.91 11.59 10.58
N HIS A 165 5.78 12.53 10.98
CA HIS A 165 7.21 12.30 10.88
C HIS A 165 8.04 12.92 12.00
N LYS A 166 9.07 12.22 12.48
CA LYS A 166 10.01 12.73 13.50
C LYS A 166 9.33 13.27 14.77
N ASN A 167 8.33 12.54 15.26
CA ASN A 167 7.72 12.83 16.56
C ASN A 167 8.20 11.78 17.56
N ASP A 168 8.27 12.11 18.84
CA ASP A 168 8.54 11.14 19.90
C ASP A 168 7.55 9.98 19.83
N TYR A 169 6.26 10.35 19.89
CA TYR A 169 5.13 9.51 19.54
C TYR A 169 4.29 10.20 18.46
N HIS A 170 3.72 9.45 17.52
CA HIS A 170 2.79 10.05 16.56
C HIS A 170 1.40 10.23 17.16
N ILE A 171 0.90 9.21 17.85
CA ILE A 171 -0.38 9.27 18.56
C ILE A 171 -0.21 8.64 19.94
N LEU A 172 -0.66 9.32 20.99
CA LEU A 172 -0.78 8.79 22.35
C LEU A 172 -2.26 8.56 22.67
N LEU A 173 -2.61 7.33 23.04
CA LEU A 173 -3.94 6.94 23.51
C LEU A 173 -3.89 6.60 25.00
N LYS A 174 -4.66 7.33 25.79
CA LYS A 174 -4.87 7.07 27.23
C LYS A 174 -6.33 7.29 27.60
N GLU A 175 -6.71 6.90 28.81
CA GLU A 175 -7.93 7.32 29.49
C GLU A 175 -9.21 7.10 28.67
N GLU A 176 -9.44 5.85 28.27
CA GLU A 176 -10.64 5.42 27.53
C GLU A 176 -10.76 6.02 26.10
N ALA A 177 -9.70 6.64 25.57
CA ALA A 177 -9.69 7.13 24.21
C ALA A 177 -9.90 6.01 23.16
N ARG A 178 -10.56 6.38 22.05
CA ARG A 178 -10.80 5.53 20.88
C ARG A 178 -10.19 6.15 19.63
N LEU A 179 -9.46 5.35 18.86
CA LEU A 179 -8.84 5.76 17.59
C LEU A 179 -9.41 4.99 16.39
N PHE A 180 -9.79 5.73 15.35
CA PHE A 180 -9.99 5.20 13.99
C PHE A 180 -8.92 5.85 13.09
N SER A 181 -7.93 5.06 12.68
CA SER A 181 -6.81 5.51 11.87
C SER A 181 -6.90 4.86 10.50
N GLU A 182 -7.18 5.66 9.46
CA GLU A 182 -7.40 5.14 8.11
C GLU A 182 -6.49 5.81 7.07
N ASN A 183 -5.72 5.00 6.34
CA ASN A 183 -4.87 5.48 5.27
C ASN A 183 -3.87 6.56 5.68
N ASN A 184 -3.28 6.48 6.87
CA ASN A 184 -2.21 7.38 7.31
C ASN A 184 -0.82 6.84 6.98
N THR A 185 0.19 7.71 6.99
CA THR A 185 1.60 7.34 6.83
C THR A 185 2.41 7.81 8.05
N PHE A 186 2.89 6.86 8.83
CA PHE A 186 3.64 7.02 10.07
C PHE A 186 5.12 6.74 9.84
N LEU A 187 5.96 7.78 9.89
CA LEU A 187 7.38 7.72 9.53
C LEU A 187 8.28 8.11 10.70
N THR A 188 9.32 7.33 10.96
CA THR A 188 10.51 7.81 11.71
C THR A 188 10.19 8.45 13.08
N SER A 189 9.32 7.84 13.90
CA SER A 189 9.15 8.24 15.30
C SER A 189 10.46 8.05 16.10
N TRP A 190 10.70 8.81 17.18
CA TRP A 190 11.86 8.55 18.05
C TRP A 190 11.67 7.35 18.97
N TYR A 191 10.45 7.10 19.45
CA TYR A 191 10.15 5.98 20.35
C TYR A 191 9.18 4.98 19.74
N GLY A 192 8.03 5.45 19.24
CA GLY A 192 7.10 4.59 18.52
C GLY A 192 5.96 5.36 17.88
N ALA A 193 5.26 4.74 16.93
CA ALA A 193 4.20 5.43 16.19
C ALA A 193 2.94 5.64 17.05
N ILE A 194 2.30 4.57 17.51
CA ILE A 194 1.10 4.66 18.36
C ILE A 194 1.40 4.12 19.76
N ALA A 195 1.33 4.97 20.76
CA ALA A 195 1.45 4.62 22.17
C ALA A 195 0.07 4.36 22.78
N PHE A 196 -0.07 3.27 23.54
CA PHE A 196 -1.31 2.88 24.23
C PHE A 196 -1.29 3.16 25.73
N ASP A 197 -0.21 3.75 26.23
CA ASP A 197 0.00 4.05 27.63
C ASP A 197 1.10 5.11 27.78
N GLU A 198 1.14 5.73 28.95
CA GLU A 198 2.14 6.71 29.37
C GLU A 198 2.95 6.16 30.57
N PRO A 199 3.89 5.22 30.33
CA PRO A 199 4.56 4.49 31.42
C PRO A 199 5.44 5.41 32.27
N ARG A 200 4.82 5.93 33.34
CA ARG A 200 5.30 6.75 34.47
C ARG A 200 4.16 7.52 35.14
N HIS A 201 3.02 7.63 34.47
CA HIS A 201 1.80 8.20 35.01
C HIS A 201 0.77 7.10 35.27
N ASP A 202 -0.03 7.25 36.33
CA ASP A 202 -1.12 6.34 36.66
C ASP A 202 -2.35 6.75 35.84
N VAL A 203 -2.38 6.35 34.58
CA VAL A 203 -3.43 6.68 33.61
C VAL A 203 -4.31 5.45 33.33
N GLU A 204 -5.60 5.69 33.14
CA GLU A 204 -6.51 4.63 32.73
C GLU A 204 -6.17 4.12 31.32
N LEU A 205 -6.42 2.83 31.07
CA LEU A 205 -6.22 2.21 29.76
C LEU A 205 -7.11 2.85 28.68
N PRO A 206 -6.65 2.93 27.42
CA PRO A 206 -7.49 3.37 26.31
C PRO A 206 -8.56 2.32 26.00
N LYS A 207 -9.63 2.71 25.33
CA LYS A 207 -10.63 1.73 24.86
C LYS A 207 -10.07 0.86 23.75
N GLY A 208 -9.35 1.46 22.80
CA GLY A 208 -8.78 0.71 21.67
C GLY A 208 -8.62 1.49 20.38
N ALA A 209 -8.19 0.78 19.34
CA ALA A 209 -7.89 1.35 18.03
C ALA A 209 -8.28 0.44 16.85
N LEU A 210 -8.86 1.05 15.81
CA LEU A 210 -9.02 0.46 14.48
C LEU A 210 -8.01 1.11 13.55
N LEU A 211 -7.11 0.30 12.98
CA LEU A 211 -6.06 0.73 12.07
C LEU A 211 -6.32 0.07 10.72
N SER A 212 -6.59 0.85 9.67
CA SER A 212 -6.94 0.34 8.35
C SER A 212 -6.18 1.08 7.25
N GLY A 213 -5.54 0.39 6.30
CA GLY A 213 -4.88 1.09 5.20
C GLY A 213 -3.63 1.89 5.55
N ASN A 214 -3.08 1.76 6.76
CA ASN A 214 -1.97 2.60 7.20
C ASN A 214 -0.62 2.08 6.69
N ILE A 215 0.35 2.97 6.57
CA ILE A 215 1.76 2.63 6.35
C ILE A 215 2.55 3.03 7.59
N PHE A 216 3.20 2.06 8.23
CA PHE A 216 4.20 2.26 9.26
C PHE A 216 5.58 1.97 8.68
N HIS A 217 6.50 2.93 8.75
CA HIS A 217 7.82 2.78 8.15
C HIS A 217 8.89 3.52 8.96
N ASP A 218 10.04 2.86 9.15
CA ASP A 218 11.21 3.39 9.85
C ASP A 218 10.97 3.89 11.28
N ASN A 219 9.89 3.44 11.93
CA ASN A 219 9.69 3.64 13.36
C ASN A 219 10.53 2.60 14.15
N PRO A 220 11.02 2.88 15.37
CA PRO A 220 11.57 1.85 16.22
C PRO A 220 10.52 0.78 16.57
N LEU A 221 9.32 1.22 16.95
CA LEU A 221 8.15 0.38 17.21
C LEU A 221 6.90 0.98 16.56
N ASP A 222 6.10 0.16 15.87
CA ASP A 222 4.87 0.65 15.22
C ASP A 222 3.75 0.84 16.24
N LEU A 223 3.62 -0.09 17.19
CA LEU A 223 2.72 0.02 18.35
C LEU A 223 3.57 -0.17 19.61
N ILE A 224 3.46 0.76 20.56
CA ILE A 224 4.31 0.80 21.77
C ILE A 224 3.45 0.96 23.04
N HIS A 225 3.99 0.48 24.17
CA HIS A 225 3.32 0.49 25.48
C HIS A 225 1.96 -0.21 25.51
N LEU A 226 1.74 -1.15 24.59
CA LEU A 226 0.57 -2.01 24.57
C LEU A 226 0.91 -3.29 25.32
N ASN A 227 0.18 -3.60 26.39
CA ASN A 227 0.39 -4.85 27.12
C ASN A 227 -0.43 -5.99 26.49
N GLN A 228 0.22 -7.13 26.21
CA GLN A 228 -0.45 -8.31 25.65
C GLN A 228 -1.65 -8.77 26.48
N ILE A 229 -1.59 -8.67 27.82
CA ILE A 229 -2.70 -9.10 28.67
C ILE A 229 -3.97 -8.27 28.42
N TRP A 230 -3.83 -7.02 27.99
CA TRP A 230 -4.97 -6.16 27.67
C TRP A 230 -5.74 -6.67 26.45
N LEU A 231 -5.01 -7.23 25.47
CA LEU A 231 -5.60 -7.85 24.28
C LEU A 231 -6.21 -9.21 24.63
N ASP A 232 -5.48 -10.06 25.35
CA ASP A 232 -5.91 -11.41 25.73
C ASP A 232 -7.19 -11.41 26.58
N LYS A 233 -7.36 -10.37 27.40
CA LYS A 233 -8.57 -10.15 28.22
C LYS A 233 -9.63 -9.29 27.54
N SER A 234 -9.38 -8.82 26.33
CA SER A 234 -10.26 -7.91 25.59
C SER A 234 -10.61 -6.63 26.36
N TRP A 235 -9.67 -6.14 27.18
CA TRP A 235 -9.79 -4.85 27.88
C TRP A 235 -9.54 -3.68 26.93
N VAL A 236 -8.59 -3.87 26.00
CA VAL A 236 -8.29 -2.95 24.91
C VAL A 236 -8.56 -3.68 23.61
N TRP A 237 -9.42 -3.12 22.75
CA TRP A 237 -9.66 -3.71 21.44
C TRP A 237 -8.65 -3.16 20.41
N LEU A 238 -8.10 -4.05 19.59
CA LEU A 238 -7.19 -3.66 18.52
C LEU A 238 -7.56 -4.43 17.25
N HIS A 239 -7.90 -3.69 16.22
CA HIS A 239 -8.18 -4.25 14.90
C HIS A 239 -7.27 -3.61 13.86
N VAL A 240 -6.48 -4.43 13.17
CA VAL A 240 -5.52 -3.95 12.17
C VAL A 240 -5.76 -4.65 10.85
N PHE A 241 -6.10 -3.88 9.81
CA PHE A 241 -6.45 -4.38 8.49
C PHE A 241 -5.64 -3.69 7.40
N ASP A 242 -5.35 -4.43 6.33
CA ASP A 242 -4.93 -3.86 5.05
C ASP A 242 -3.82 -2.80 5.19
N SER A 243 -2.83 -3.04 6.08
CA SER A 243 -1.80 -2.06 6.44
C SER A 243 -0.39 -2.60 6.23
N ILE A 244 0.57 -1.73 5.96
CA ILE A 244 2.00 -2.06 6.10
C ILE A 244 2.39 -1.82 7.55
N ILE A 245 2.70 -2.89 8.28
CA ILE A 245 2.99 -2.85 9.72
C ILE A 245 3.80 -4.08 10.14
N ARG A 246 4.74 -3.91 11.07
CA ARG A 246 5.49 -5.03 11.65
C ARG A 246 4.71 -5.67 12.80
N PRO A 247 4.77 -7.00 12.97
CA PRO A 247 4.20 -7.66 14.14
C PRO A 247 4.88 -7.18 15.42
N THR A 248 4.11 -6.62 16.36
CA THR A 248 4.62 -6.23 17.68
C THR A 248 4.19 -7.18 18.80
N HIS A 249 3.23 -8.07 18.53
CA HIS A 249 2.52 -8.91 19.52
C HIS A 249 2.10 -10.25 18.88
N VAL A 250 1.58 -11.19 19.68
CA VAL A 250 1.00 -12.46 19.16
C VAL A 250 -0.24 -12.10 18.33
N TRP A 251 -0.07 -12.07 17.01
CA TRP A 251 -0.83 -11.29 16.02
C TRP A 251 -2.28 -11.76 15.75
N PHE A 252 -3.22 -10.82 15.48
CA PHE A 252 -4.58 -11.13 14.93
C PHE A 252 -5.13 -10.13 13.89
N GLY A 253 -4.30 -9.28 13.27
CA GLY A 253 -4.76 -8.45 12.15
C GLY A 253 -5.10 -9.28 10.90
N GLN A 254 -5.69 -8.67 9.86
CA GLN A 254 -5.96 -9.37 8.60
C GLN A 254 -5.43 -8.59 7.40
N ARG A 255 -4.89 -9.30 6.40
CA ARG A 255 -4.41 -8.72 5.13
C ARG A 255 -3.33 -7.63 5.29
N ASN A 256 -2.62 -7.63 6.42
CA ASN A 256 -1.46 -6.78 6.65
C ASN A 256 -0.23 -7.31 5.90
N ILE A 257 0.70 -6.41 5.61
CA ILE A 257 1.93 -6.69 4.88
C ILE A 257 3.12 -6.22 5.70
N GLU A 258 4.10 -7.10 5.92
CA GLU A 258 5.40 -6.72 6.45
C GLU A 258 6.38 -6.58 5.29
N ALA A 259 6.53 -5.36 4.77
CA ALA A 259 7.42 -5.06 3.65
C ALA A 259 7.83 -3.59 3.64
N ASN A 260 8.89 -3.27 2.89
CA ASN A 260 9.20 -1.88 2.58
C ASN A 260 8.07 -1.29 1.71
N PRO A 261 7.46 -0.16 2.10
CA PRO A 261 6.39 0.49 1.33
C PRO A 261 6.85 1.09 -0.01
N LEU A 262 8.15 1.22 -0.24
CA LEU A 262 8.75 1.81 -1.43
C LEU A 262 8.22 3.23 -1.70
N LEU A 263 8.29 4.09 -0.69
CA LEU A 263 7.97 5.52 -0.82
C LEU A 263 9.01 6.23 -1.71
N ASN A 264 8.59 7.25 -2.47
CA ASN A 264 9.47 7.94 -3.42
C ASN A 264 10.60 8.75 -2.74
N TYR A 265 10.26 9.74 -1.89
CA TYR A 265 11.24 10.58 -1.21
C TYR A 265 10.73 11.05 0.17
N PRO A 266 10.55 10.12 1.12
CA PRO A 266 10.05 10.47 2.45
C PRO A 266 11.03 11.37 3.22
N PRO A 267 10.55 12.31 4.05
CA PRO A 267 9.13 12.61 4.33
C PRO A 267 8.50 13.59 3.33
N GLY A 268 9.29 14.24 2.46
CA GLY A 268 8.80 15.29 1.55
C GLY A 268 7.82 14.80 0.48
N ASP A 269 7.96 13.54 0.06
CA ASP A 269 7.05 12.84 -0.84
C ASP A 269 6.85 11.39 -0.39
N VAL A 270 5.67 11.12 0.16
CA VAL A 270 5.24 9.79 0.60
C VAL A 270 4.37 9.07 -0.43
N SER A 271 4.36 9.53 -1.69
CA SER A 271 3.73 8.77 -2.77
C SER A 271 4.45 7.44 -2.98
N LEU A 272 3.66 6.44 -3.39
CA LEU A 272 4.16 5.09 -3.62
C LEU A 272 4.92 5.05 -4.95
N SER A 273 6.13 4.48 -4.93
CA SER A 273 6.85 4.19 -6.15
C SER A 273 6.26 2.98 -6.87
N HIS A 274 6.61 2.83 -8.15
CA HIS A 274 6.18 1.68 -8.95
C HIS A 274 6.64 0.35 -8.32
N GLY A 275 5.69 -0.58 -8.13
CA GLY A 275 5.94 -1.86 -7.46
C GLY A 275 5.84 -1.80 -5.94
N SER A 276 5.32 -0.71 -5.36
CA SER A 276 5.00 -0.69 -3.94
C SER A 276 3.99 -1.80 -3.57
N PRO A 277 4.23 -2.57 -2.50
CA PRO A 277 3.28 -3.56 -2.02
C PRO A 277 2.00 -2.96 -1.43
N ALA A 278 1.96 -1.64 -1.23
CA ALA A 278 0.77 -0.91 -0.77
C ALA A 278 -0.22 -0.59 -1.89
N ILE A 279 0.15 -0.69 -3.17
CA ILE A 279 -0.70 -0.30 -4.30
C ILE A 279 -1.91 -1.26 -4.43
N GLY A 280 -3.12 -0.72 -4.37
CA GLY A 280 -4.39 -1.44 -4.51
C GLY A 280 -4.65 -2.51 -3.45
N LYS A 281 -3.91 -2.49 -2.34
CA LYS A 281 -4.01 -3.46 -1.23
C LYS A 281 -4.60 -2.88 0.05
N GLY A 282 -4.93 -1.60 0.05
CA GLY A 282 -5.64 -0.92 1.13
C GLY A 282 -7.16 -1.15 1.11
N PRO A 283 -7.88 -0.53 2.06
CA PRO A 283 -9.32 -0.69 2.23
C PRO A 283 -10.11 -0.35 0.98
N ASN A 284 -11.09 -1.19 0.66
CA ASN A 284 -11.95 -1.05 -0.52
C ASN A 284 -11.16 -0.95 -1.85
N GLY A 285 -9.97 -1.56 -1.92
CA GLY A 285 -9.12 -1.60 -3.12
C GLY A 285 -8.33 -0.31 -3.37
N LEU A 286 -8.29 0.63 -2.42
CA LEU A 286 -7.40 1.79 -2.46
C LEU A 286 -5.93 1.38 -2.23
N ASP A 287 -5.01 2.30 -2.47
CA ASP A 287 -3.64 2.15 -1.99
C ASP A 287 -3.61 2.25 -0.45
N MET A 288 -2.56 1.75 0.21
CA MET A 288 -2.29 2.09 1.61
C MET A 288 -1.57 3.44 1.71
N GLY A 289 -1.72 4.13 2.84
CA GLY A 289 -1.02 5.37 3.16
C GLY A 289 -1.74 6.66 2.73
N ALA A 290 -1.11 7.79 3.07
CA ALA A 290 -1.71 9.12 3.10
C ALA A 290 -2.16 9.69 1.75
N LYS A 291 -1.64 9.17 0.63
CA LYS A 291 -1.85 9.78 -0.71
C LYS A 291 -3.06 9.26 -1.47
N VAL A 292 -3.92 8.48 -0.82
CA VAL A 292 -5.21 8.10 -1.42
C VAL A 292 -6.15 9.30 -1.58
N PRO A 293 -7.09 9.27 -2.54
CA PRO A 293 -8.13 10.29 -2.64
C PRO A 293 -8.98 10.36 -1.36
N GLY A 294 -9.33 11.58 -0.93
CA GLY A 294 -10.35 11.79 0.10
C GLY A 294 -11.76 11.52 -0.41
N GLY A 295 -12.67 11.17 0.50
CA GLY A 295 -14.05 10.91 0.15
C GLY A 295 -14.39 9.43 -0.08
N ALA A 296 -15.55 9.16 -0.67
CA ALA A 296 -16.03 7.81 -0.92
C ALA A 296 -15.13 7.06 -1.92
N SER A 297 -14.98 5.75 -1.72
CA SER A 297 -14.42 4.81 -2.68
C SER A 297 -15.47 3.77 -3.07
N ILE A 298 -15.31 3.19 -4.27
CA ILE A 298 -16.23 2.19 -4.83
C ILE A 298 -15.40 0.97 -5.24
N SER A 299 -15.85 -0.22 -4.87
CA SER A 299 -15.32 -1.48 -5.38
C SER A 299 -16.45 -2.48 -5.67
N GLY A 300 -16.10 -3.64 -6.23
CA GLY A 300 -17.07 -4.68 -6.58
C GLY A 300 -17.72 -4.49 -7.95
N GLU A 301 -17.24 -3.56 -8.78
CA GLU A 301 -17.82 -3.37 -10.11
C GLU A 301 -17.77 -4.65 -10.96
N PRO A 302 -18.85 -4.98 -11.69
CA PRO A 302 -18.84 -6.09 -12.63
C PRO A 302 -17.77 -5.95 -13.72
N ALA A 303 -17.50 -7.06 -14.40
CA ALA A 303 -16.73 -7.09 -15.65
C ALA A 303 -17.19 -5.99 -16.62
N ALA A 304 -16.24 -5.40 -17.36
CA ALA A 304 -16.52 -4.28 -18.26
C ALA A 304 -17.68 -4.54 -19.23
N LEU A 305 -17.80 -5.79 -19.67
CA LEU A 305 -18.90 -6.31 -20.44
C LEU A 305 -19.37 -7.59 -19.75
N THR A 306 -20.67 -7.66 -19.42
CA THR A 306 -21.23 -8.78 -18.66
C THR A 306 -22.65 -9.14 -19.10
N ARG A 307 -23.04 -10.40 -18.91
CA ARG A 307 -24.44 -10.88 -19.02
C ARG A 307 -25.23 -10.62 -17.75
N THR A 308 -24.54 -10.50 -16.62
CA THR A 308 -25.14 -10.37 -15.30
C THR A 308 -25.99 -9.12 -15.24
N SER A 309 -27.28 -9.30 -14.96
CA SER A 309 -28.26 -8.23 -14.77
C SER A 309 -28.33 -7.76 -13.31
N SER A 310 -27.27 -7.99 -12.55
CA SER A 310 -27.11 -7.56 -11.17
C SER A 310 -25.70 -7.02 -10.92
N ALA A 311 -25.57 -6.19 -9.90
CA ALA A 311 -24.29 -5.68 -9.42
C ALA A 311 -24.35 -5.50 -7.90
N LEU A 312 -23.25 -5.78 -7.22
CA LEU A 312 -23.08 -5.53 -5.79
C LEU A 312 -21.83 -4.65 -5.61
N LEU A 313 -22.04 -3.38 -5.26
CA LEU A 313 -20.93 -2.43 -5.07
C LEU A 313 -20.71 -2.15 -3.60
N VAL A 314 -19.46 -2.24 -3.16
CA VAL A 314 -19.05 -1.91 -1.79
C VAL A 314 -18.56 -0.46 -1.75
N ILE A 315 -19.14 0.31 -0.84
CA ILE A 315 -18.78 1.71 -0.62
C ILE A 315 -17.92 1.82 0.62
N GLY A 316 -16.86 2.62 0.54
CA GLY A 316 -15.96 2.88 1.65
C GLY A 316 -15.28 4.23 1.48
N GLY A 317 -14.04 4.33 1.97
CA GLY A 317 -13.19 5.50 1.83
C GLY A 317 -12.74 6.05 3.19
N PRO A 318 -11.56 6.69 3.28
CA PRO A 318 -11.02 7.14 4.56
C PRO A 318 -11.99 8.09 5.28
N GLY A 319 -12.43 7.68 6.47
CA GLY A 319 -13.29 8.43 7.36
C GLY A 319 -14.74 8.50 6.90
N ILE A 320 -15.15 7.75 5.87
CA ILE A 320 -16.51 7.78 5.32
C ILE A 320 -17.41 6.82 6.09
N THR A 321 -18.52 7.34 6.61
CA THR A 321 -19.46 6.59 7.45
C THR A 321 -20.77 6.28 6.74
N HIS A 322 -21.20 7.16 5.84
CA HIS A 322 -22.43 7.02 5.08
C HIS A 322 -22.22 7.48 3.65
N TYR A 323 -23.14 7.15 2.76
CA TYR A 323 -23.11 7.57 1.38
C TYR A 323 -24.51 7.83 0.83
N ARG A 324 -24.57 8.56 -0.29
CA ARG A 324 -25.70 8.62 -1.20
C ARG A 324 -25.19 8.32 -2.59
N TYR A 325 -26.02 7.74 -3.43
CA TYR A 325 -25.62 7.38 -4.77
C TYR A 325 -26.71 7.65 -5.80
N ARG A 326 -26.31 7.74 -7.06
CA ARG A 326 -27.23 7.67 -8.19
C ARG A 326 -26.67 6.74 -9.24
N ILE A 327 -27.57 6.08 -9.95
CA ILE A 327 -27.24 5.23 -11.10
C ILE A 327 -27.41 6.08 -12.35
N ASN A 328 -26.35 6.19 -13.15
CA ASN A 328 -26.29 7.03 -14.34
C ASN A 328 -26.72 8.47 -14.01
N ASN A 329 -27.72 9.00 -14.73
CA ASN A 329 -28.26 10.35 -14.53
C ASN A 329 -29.56 10.36 -13.69
N GLY A 330 -29.81 9.30 -12.92
CA GLY A 330 -30.98 9.19 -12.05
C GLY A 330 -30.97 10.15 -10.86
N ALA A 331 -32.03 10.07 -10.05
CA ALA A 331 -32.10 10.78 -8.78
C ALA A 331 -31.07 10.25 -7.78
N LEU A 332 -30.60 11.13 -6.90
CA LEU A 332 -29.76 10.75 -5.77
C LEU A 332 -30.62 10.01 -4.73
N SER A 333 -30.07 8.95 -4.15
CA SER A 333 -30.70 8.15 -3.11
C SER A 333 -30.79 8.88 -1.76
N ASP A 334 -31.48 8.24 -0.81
CA ASP A 334 -31.38 8.56 0.62
C ASP A 334 -30.00 8.16 1.20
N ASP A 335 -29.79 8.46 2.49
CA ASP A 335 -28.58 8.12 3.25
C ASP A 335 -28.49 6.60 3.50
N TYR A 336 -27.36 5.99 3.14
CA TYR A 336 -27.01 4.61 3.49
C TYR A 336 -25.72 4.56 4.31
N PRO A 337 -25.60 3.72 5.35
CA PRO A 337 -24.32 3.49 6.01
C PRO A 337 -23.38 2.69 5.09
N VAL A 338 -22.07 2.88 5.20
CA VAL A 338 -21.08 2.13 4.39
C VAL A 338 -21.10 0.61 4.65
N SER A 339 -21.70 0.17 5.76
CA SER A 339 -21.95 -1.24 6.04
C SER A 339 -23.00 -1.89 5.13
N GLU A 340 -23.77 -1.10 4.39
CA GLU A 340 -24.79 -1.58 3.45
C GLU A 340 -24.30 -1.37 2.01
N PRO A 341 -23.90 -2.43 1.28
CA PRO A 341 -23.53 -2.32 -0.12
C PRO A 341 -24.68 -1.89 -1.02
N ILE A 342 -24.35 -1.28 -2.16
CA ILE A 342 -25.34 -1.01 -3.21
C ILE A 342 -25.66 -2.32 -3.93
N SER A 343 -26.89 -2.82 -3.74
CA SER A 343 -27.39 -4.01 -4.43
C SER A 343 -28.33 -3.61 -5.57
N MET A 344 -27.96 -3.99 -6.79
CA MET A 344 -28.71 -3.73 -8.01
C MET A 344 -29.13 -5.06 -8.64
N THR A 345 -30.40 -5.19 -9.00
CA THR A 345 -30.95 -6.37 -9.67
C THR A 345 -31.83 -5.96 -10.86
N GLY A 346 -32.04 -6.87 -11.82
CA GLY A 346 -32.91 -6.62 -12.96
C GLY A 346 -32.40 -5.54 -13.93
N LEU A 347 -31.09 -5.34 -14.01
CA LEU A 347 -30.48 -4.36 -14.91
C LEU A 347 -30.79 -4.68 -16.38
N ALA A 348 -31.42 -3.72 -17.05
CA ALA A 348 -31.68 -3.79 -18.49
C ALA A 348 -30.37 -3.71 -19.30
N PRO A 349 -30.36 -4.19 -20.56
CA PRO A 349 -29.21 -4.03 -21.44
C PRO A 349 -28.82 -2.56 -21.60
N GLY A 350 -27.55 -2.23 -21.39
CA GLY A 350 -27.10 -0.84 -21.41
C GLY A 350 -25.81 -0.61 -20.64
N GLU A 351 -25.35 0.63 -20.63
CA GLU A 351 -24.20 1.06 -19.84
C GLU A 351 -24.63 1.58 -18.46
N TYR A 352 -23.78 1.29 -17.46
CA TYR A 352 -23.99 1.67 -16.08
C TYR A 352 -22.73 2.31 -15.49
N CYS A 353 -22.95 3.37 -14.74
CA CYS A 353 -21.98 4.02 -13.87
C CYS A 353 -22.72 4.46 -12.62
N VAL A 354 -22.15 4.17 -11.45
CA VAL A 354 -22.70 4.63 -10.18
C VAL A 354 -21.86 5.79 -9.68
N GLN A 355 -22.52 6.90 -9.37
CA GLN A 355 -21.90 8.07 -8.78
C GLN A 355 -22.25 8.11 -7.29
N VAL A 356 -21.25 8.31 -6.43
CA VAL A 356 -21.38 8.25 -4.98
C VAL A 356 -20.81 9.52 -4.33
N ILE A 357 -21.54 10.09 -3.39
CA ILE A 357 -21.00 11.05 -2.42
C ILE A 357 -21.03 10.42 -1.03
N GLY A 358 -19.94 10.59 -0.27
CA GLY A 358 -19.80 10.10 1.09
C GLY A 358 -19.99 11.19 2.13
N ARG A 359 -20.49 10.82 3.31
CA ARG A 359 -20.48 11.61 4.54
C ARG A 359 -19.35 11.13 5.43
N ASN A 360 -18.42 12.02 5.77
CA ASN A 360 -17.33 11.68 6.67
C ASN A 360 -17.77 11.57 8.14
N ALA A 361 -16.86 11.14 9.02
CA ALA A 361 -17.12 10.96 10.45
C ALA A 361 -17.31 12.29 11.24
N ALA A 362 -17.10 13.43 10.59
CA ALA A 362 -17.51 14.76 11.07
C ALA A 362 -18.92 15.17 10.60
N GLY A 363 -19.60 14.33 9.82
CA GLY A 363 -20.95 14.61 9.31
C GLY A 363 -20.97 15.45 8.03
N ARG A 364 -19.82 15.74 7.40
CA ARG A 364 -19.75 16.51 6.16
C ARG A 364 -19.91 15.63 4.93
N TRP A 365 -20.79 16.06 4.02
CA TRP A 365 -20.97 15.44 2.72
C TRP A 365 -19.92 15.93 1.71
N GLN A 366 -19.41 15.01 0.90
CA GLN A 366 -18.70 15.36 -0.33
C GLN A 366 -19.60 16.21 -1.24
N TYR A 367 -19.01 17.20 -1.90
CA TYR A 367 -19.69 17.95 -2.95
C TYR A 367 -20.01 17.03 -4.13
N LEU A 368 -21.19 17.20 -4.73
CA LEU A 368 -21.61 16.44 -5.92
C LEU A 368 -20.65 16.59 -7.11
N SER A 369 -19.97 17.74 -7.23
CA SER A 369 -18.94 17.98 -8.23
C SER A 369 -17.71 17.07 -8.09
N ASN A 370 -17.49 16.54 -6.88
CA ASN A 370 -16.35 15.69 -6.51
C ASN A 370 -16.79 14.26 -6.21
N ALA A 371 -17.98 13.87 -6.66
CA ALA A 371 -18.49 12.54 -6.42
C ALA A 371 -17.61 11.47 -7.07
N THR A 372 -17.47 10.36 -6.37
CA THR A 372 -16.72 9.20 -6.85
C THR A 372 -17.55 8.45 -7.87
N HIS A 373 -16.93 8.04 -8.97
CA HIS A 373 -17.59 7.31 -10.05
C HIS A 373 -17.06 5.89 -10.09
N SER A 374 -17.98 4.93 -10.19
CA SER A 374 -17.62 3.54 -10.42
C SER A 374 -16.97 3.38 -11.79
N LYS A 375 -16.20 2.31 -11.97
CA LYS A 375 -15.85 1.86 -13.33
C LYS A 375 -17.15 1.60 -14.12
N ARG A 376 -17.17 1.97 -15.40
CA ARG A 376 -18.34 1.80 -16.28
C ARG A 376 -18.45 0.39 -16.80
N TRP A 377 -19.59 -0.28 -16.60
CA TRP A 377 -19.83 -1.61 -17.19
C TRP A 377 -21.04 -1.61 -18.13
N ARG A 378 -21.05 -2.55 -19.06
CA ARG A 378 -22.16 -2.76 -19.99
C ARG A 378 -22.81 -4.11 -19.76
N VAL A 379 -24.12 -4.11 -19.58
CA VAL A 379 -24.96 -5.30 -19.54
C VAL A 379 -25.37 -5.66 -20.97
N ASN A 380 -24.99 -6.86 -21.41
CA ASN A 380 -25.38 -7.43 -22.70
C ASN A 380 -25.82 -8.90 -22.49
N PRO A 381 -27.13 -9.18 -22.42
CA PRO A 381 -27.64 -10.54 -22.24
C PRO A 381 -27.25 -11.50 -23.36
N LYS A 382 -26.94 -10.97 -24.55
CA LYS A 382 -26.52 -11.73 -25.74
C LYS A 382 -25.00 -11.86 -25.87
N LEU A 383 -24.23 -11.46 -24.86
CA LEU A 383 -22.79 -11.69 -24.89
C LEU A 383 -22.52 -13.18 -25.06
N SER A 384 -21.69 -13.51 -26.04
CA SER A 384 -21.27 -14.87 -26.35
C SER A 384 -19.75 -14.84 -26.45
N ARG A 385 -19.08 -15.62 -25.61
CA ARG A 385 -17.62 -15.65 -25.54
C ARG A 385 -17.15 -17.00 -25.04
N ILE A 386 -16.42 -17.66 -25.91
CA ILE A 386 -15.62 -18.85 -25.63
C ILE A 386 -14.15 -18.43 -25.72
N GLN A 387 -13.34 -18.80 -24.73
CA GLN A 387 -11.97 -18.30 -24.63
C GLN A 387 -11.10 -19.25 -23.82
N ILE A 388 -9.79 -19.04 -23.87
CA ILE A 388 -8.85 -19.72 -22.99
C ILE A 388 -8.90 -19.03 -21.61
N ASN A 389 -9.04 -19.82 -20.54
CA ASN A 389 -9.26 -19.32 -19.18
C ASN A 389 -8.09 -19.56 -18.23
N GLU A 390 -7.47 -20.74 -18.29
CA GLU A 390 -6.39 -21.16 -17.38
C GLU A 390 -5.44 -22.14 -18.10
N LEU A 391 -4.13 -22.01 -17.88
CA LEU A 391 -3.10 -22.92 -18.40
C LEU A 391 -2.18 -23.37 -17.27
N LEU A 392 -1.98 -24.68 -17.17
CA LEU A 392 -1.00 -25.32 -16.30
C LEU A 392 0.05 -26.01 -17.17
N ALA A 393 1.13 -25.29 -17.49
CA ALA A 393 2.21 -25.76 -18.37
C ALA A 393 3.32 -26.52 -17.61
N TRP A 394 3.38 -26.41 -16.29
CA TRP A 394 4.35 -27.13 -15.46
C TRP A 394 3.68 -27.69 -14.21
N PRO A 395 2.88 -28.75 -14.33
CA PRO A 395 2.26 -29.37 -13.17
C PRO A 395 3.31 -30.10 -12.31
N ASN A 396 2.97 -30.41 -11.05
CA ASN A 396 3.86 -31.14 -10.15
C ASN A 396 4.11 -32.58 -10.62
N GLY A 397 5.38 -33.01 -10.60
CA GLY A 397 5.77 -34.38 -10.93
C GLY A 397 5.41 -34.78 -12.36
N ASP A 398 4.95 -36.01 -12.55
CA ASP A 398 4.62 -36.57 -13.88
C ASP A 398 3.19 -36.22 -14.36
N SER A 399 2.55 -35.23 -13.75
CA SER A 399 1.22 -34.80 -14.14
C SER A 399 1.22 -34.24 -15.57
N LEU A 400 0.08 -34.35 -16.25
CA LEU A 400 -0.11 -33.83 -17.61
C LEU A 400 -0.40 -32.33 -17.59
N ASP A 401 0.05 -31.63 -18.62
CA ASP A 401 -0.23 -30.22 -18.84
C ASP A 401 -1.73 -30.04 -19.12
N GLN A 402 -2.28 -28.91 -18.72
CA GLN A 402 -3.74 -28.71 -18.74
C GLN A 402 -4.08 -27.33 -19.29
N VAL A 403 -5.09 -27.30 -20.15
CA VAL A 403 -5.67 -26.08 -20.71
C VAL A 403 -7.15 -26.08 -20.37
N GLU A 404 -7.64 -24.95 -19.90
CA GLU A 404 -9.06 -24.75 -19.66
C GLU A 404 -9.65 -23.71 -20.61
N LEU A 405 -10.80 -24.06 -21.18
CA LEU A 405 -11.66 -23.14 -21.90
C LEU A 405 -12.85 -22.74 -21.01
N LEU A 406 -13.26 -21.48 -21.09
CA LEU A 406 -14.48 -20.96 -20.46
C LEU A 406 -15.51 -20.59 -21.53
N ASN A 407 -16.71 -21.15 -21.42
CA ASN A 407 -17.89 -20.66 -22.12
C ASN A 407 -18.66 -19.69 -21.23
N SER A 408 -18.48 -18.38 -21.45
CA SER A 408 -19.23 -17.31 -20.77
C SER A 408 -20.49 -16.88 -21.52
N SER A 409 -21.00 -17.72 -22.44
CA SER A 409 -22.17 -17.46 -23.26
C SER A 409 -23.47 -17.93 -22.59
N ALA A 410 -24.62 -17.51 -23.14
CA ALA A 410 -25.97 -17.85 -22.66
C ALA A 410 -26.42 -19.30 -22.83
N SER A 411 -25.69 -20.02 -23.67
CA SER A 411 -26.06 -21.34 -24.15
C SER A 411 -24.81 -22.18 -24.25
N ALA A 412 -25.01 -23.49 -24.30
CA ALA A 412 -23.95 -24.41 -24.64
C ALA A 412 -23.30 -24.03 -25.98
N THR A 413 -21.99 -24.14 -26.06
CA THR A 413 -21.21 -23.94 -27.29
C THR A 413 -20.74 -25.30 -27.78
N GLN A 414 -21.08 -25.63 -29.03
CA GLN A 414 -20.54 -26.82 -29.70
C GLN A 414 -19.13 -26.50 -30.21
N LEU A 415 -18.17 -27.36 -29.89
CA LEU A 415 -16.77 -27.20 -30.24
C LEU A 415 -16.30 -28.16 -31.33
N GLY A 416 -17.18 -29.00 -31.90
CA GLY A 416 -16.83 -29.87 -33.01
C GLY A 416 -16.07 -29.13 -34.11
N GLY A 417 -14.86 -29.61 -34.43
CA GLY A 417 -14.01 -29.02 -35.47
C GLY A 417 -13.14 -27.83 -35.04
N PHE A 418 -13.39 -27.20 -33.89
CA PHE A 418 -12.51 -26.18 -33.30
C PHE A 418 -11.13 -26.79 -33.02
N SER A 419 -10.11 -25.96 -32.81
CA SER A 419 -8.78 -26.48 -32.54
C SER A 419 -7.93 -25.66 -31.56
N LEU A 420 -7.04 -26.38 -30.87
CA LEU A 420 -5.94 -25.82 -30.08
C LEU A 420 -4.60 -26.11 -30.77
N SER A 421 -3.68 -25.16 -30.66
CA SER A 421 -2.31 -25.33 -31.13
C SER A 421 -1.32 -24.50 -30.34
N ASP A 422 -0.14 -25.05 -30.10
CA ASP A 422 1.07 -24.38 -29.61
C ASP A 422 1.88 -23.70 -30.73
N ASN A 423 1.41 -23.81 -31.98
CA ASN A 423 2.10 -23.29 -33.15
C ASN A 423 1.10 -22.68 -34.14
N PRO A 424 1.08 -21.34 -34.31
CA PRO A 424 0.10 -20.69 -35.17
C PRO A 424 0.29 -21.03 -36.66
N ALA A 425 1.46 -21.55 -37.06
CA ALA A 425 1.68 -22.07 -38.41
C ALA A 425 1.06 -23.47 -38.63
N LYS A 426 0.59 -24.12 -37.56
CA LYS A 426 -0.11 -25.41 -37.57
C LYS A 426 -1.40 -25.30 -36.74
N PRO A 427 -2.44 -24.57 -37.20
CA PRO A 427 -3.58 -24.20 -36.37
C PRO A 427 -4.45 -25.38 -35.90
N ARG A 428 -4.34 -26.55 -36.53
CA ARG A 428 -5.16 -27.74 -36.26
C ARG A 428 -4.35 -28.92 -35.65
N LYS A 429 -3.51 -28.67 -34.65
CA LYS A 429 -2.79 -29.75 -33.94
C LYS A 429 -3.74 -30.64 -33.16
N PHE A 430 -4.49 -30.05 -32.23
CA PHE A 430 -5.59 -30.74 -31.56
C PHE A 430 -6.92 -30.22 -32.10
N VAL A 431 -7.72 -31.10 -32.71
CA VAL A 431 -9.08 -30.78 -33.19
C VAL A 431 -10.09 -31.42 -32.24
N PHE A 432 -11.02 -30.60 -31.75
CA PHE A 432 -12.09 -31.08 -30.87
C PHE A 432 -13.02 -32.05 -31.62
N PRO A 433 -13.36 -33.21 -31.01
CA PRO A 433 -14.32 -34.15 -31.58
C PRO A 433 -15.70 -33.50 -31.87
N GLU A 434 -16.41 -34.01 -32.88
CA GLU A 434 -17.70 -33.46 -33.34
C GLU A 434 -18.75 -33.28 -32.22
N ASN A 435 -18.75 -34.16 -31.22
CA ASN A 435 -19.74 -34.12 -30.12
C ASN A 435 -19.23 -33.39 -28.86
N THR A 436 -18.14 -32.63 -28.94
CA THR A 436 -17.64 -31.87 -27.79
C THR A 436 -18.45 -30.59 -27.62
N SER A 437 -19.00 -30.39 -26.43
CA SER A 437 -19.68 -29.15 -26.04
C SER A 437 -19.19 -28.63 -24.70
N ILE A 438 -19.34 -27.33 -24.49
CA ILE A 438 -19.20 -26.69 -23.17
C ILE A 438 -20.53 -26.04 -22.83
N GLU A 439 -21.11 -26.41 -21.69
CA GLU A 439 -22.36 -25.83 -21.22
C GLU A 439 -22.26 -24.31 -20.96
N SER A 440 -23.40 -23.65 -20.79
CA SER A 440 -23.45 -22.22 -20.42
C SER A 440 -22.69 -21.99 -19.12
N ASP A 441 -21.93 -20.89 -19.06
CA ASP A 441 -21.20 -20.44 -17.87
C ASP A 441 -20.36 -21.57 -17.22
N SER A 442 -19.77 -22.42 -18.06
CA SER A 442 -19.05 -23.64 -17.65
C SER A 442 -17.64 -23.71 -18.23
N PHE A 443 -16.82 -24.57 -17.64
CA PHE A 443 -15.43 -24.81 -18.00
C PHE A 443 -15.26 -26.16 -18.70
N LEU A 444 -14.30 -26.25 -19.62
CA LEU A 444 -13.81 -27.51 -20.17
C LEU A 444 -12.31 -27.59 -19.96
N VAL A 445 -11.86 -28.66 -19.29
CA VAL A 445 -10.45 -28.91 -19.02
C VAL A 445 -9.94 -29.99 -19.98
N ILE A 446 -8.89 -29.67 -20.71
CA ILE A 446 -8.23 -30.55 -21.67
C ILE A 446 -6.81 -30.83 -21.17
N LYS A 447 -6.40 -32.10 -21.20
CA LYS A 447 -5.07 -32.55 -20.77
C LYS A 447 -4.19 -32.89 -21.97
N SER A 448 -2.87 -32.79 -21.82
CA SER A 448 -1.89 -33.22 -22.81
C SER A 448 -1.75 -34.76 -22.85
N THR A 449 -2.71 -35.47 -23.45
CA THR A 449 -2.69 -36.93 -23.60
C THR A 449 -3.10 -37.34 -25.01
N ASN A 450 -2.50 -38.44 -25.49
CA ASN A 450 -2.87 -39.05 -26.77
C ASN A 450 -4.22 -39.79 -26.70
N GLU A 451 -4.79 -39.98 -25.49
CA GLU A 451 -6.08 -40.62 -25.27
C GLU A 451 -7.21 -39.58 -25.16
N GLY A 452 -7.57 -38.97 -26.28
CA GLY A 452 -8.68 -38.01 -26.34
C GLY A 452 -8.38 -36.62 -25.76
N GLY A 453 -7.11 -36.28 -25.58
CA GLY A 453 -6.64 -34.95 -25.17
C GLY A 453 -5.76 -34.29 -26.24
N MET A 454 -5.05 -33.22 -25.85
CA MET A 454 -4.07 -32.57 -26.71
C MET A 454 -2.88 -33.49 -26.92
N ASP A 455 -2.51 -33.73 -28.17
CA ASP A 455 -1.38 -34.58 -28.57
C ASP A 455 -0.02 -33.83 -28.53
N PHE A 456 -0.01 -32.66 -27.88
CA PHE A 456 1.17 -31.84 -27.64
C PHE A 456 1.24 -31.42 -26.16
N ARG A 457 2.45 -31.10 -25.72
CA ARG A 457 2.75 -30.59 -24.38
C ARG A 457 3.09 -29.12 -24.46
N LEU A 458 2.86 -28.42 -23.35
CA LEU A 458 3.22 -27.02 -23.24
C LEU A 458 4.68 -26.87 -22.80
N ASP A 459 5.43 -25.94 -23.40
CA ASP A 459 6.80 -25.61 -22.96
C ASP A 459 6.76 -24.68 -21.74
N LYS A 460 7.06 -25.26 -20.58
CA LYS A 460 7.20 -24.54 -19.31
C LYS A 460 8.19 -23.37 -19.32
N ASN A 461 9.08 -23.26 -20.31
CA ASN A 461 10.03 -22.14 -20.44
C ASN A 461 9.50 -20.99 -21.32
N GLY A 462 8.34 -21.19 -21.97
CA GLY A 462 7.61 -20.17 -22.69
C GLY A 462 7.36 -20.52 -24.16
N GLU A 463 6.15 -20.19 -24.61
CA GLU A 463 5.63 -20.38 -25.97
C GLU A 463 4.29 -19.62 -26.09
N GLY A 464 3.37 -20.06 -26.96
CA GLY A 464 1.99 -19.62 -26.89
C GLY A 464 0.99 -20.73 -27.12
N LEU A 465 -0.28 -20.43 -26.88
CA LEU A 465 -1.41 -21.27 -27.16
C LEU A 465 -2.46 -20.46 -27.92
N TRP A 466 -2.95 -21.03 -29.02
CA TRP A 466 -3.94 -20.41 -29.89
C TRP A 466 -5.16 -21.31 -30.00
N PHE A 467 -6.34 -20.71 -29.90
CA PHE A 467 -7.63 -21.37 -30.01
C PHE A 467 -8.37 -20.85 -31.24
N TYR A 468 -8.80 -21.76 -32.11
CA TYR A 468 -9.44 -21.46 -33.39
C TYR A 468 -10.84 -22.05 -33.47
N ASP A 469 -11.72 -21.40 -34.24
CA ASP A 469 -13.01 -21.98 -34.63
C ASP A 469 -12.88 -23.08 -35.69
N ALA A 470 -14.00 -23.70 -36.06
CA ALA A 470 -14.04 -24.79 -37.03
C ALA A 470 -13.62 -24.35 -38.44
N GLU A 471 -13.80 -23.07 -38.78
CA GLU A 471 -13.40 -22.45 -40.03
C GLU A 471 -11.90 -22.07 -40.04
N GLY A 472 -11.23 -22.13 -38.90
CA GLY A 472 -9.80 -21.82 -38.73
C GLY A 472 -9.51 -20.37 -38.39
N SER A 473 -10.52 -19.57 -38.00
CA SER A 473 -10.34 -18.21 -37.50
C SER A 473 -9.86 -18.23 -36.05
N LEU A 474 -8.94 -17.34 -35.70
CA LEU A 474 -8.45 -17.22 -34.33
C LEU A 474 -9.53 -16.64 -33.42
N ILE A 475 -9.85 -17.35 -32.33
CA ILE A 475 -10.82 -16.93 -31.30
C ILE A 475 -10.09 -16.27 -30.12
N ASP A 476 -9.06 -16.92 -29.58
CA ASP A 476 -8.30 -16.42 -28.45
C ASP A 476 -6.87 -16.95 -28.49
N SER A 477 -5.95 -16.26 -27.82
CA SER A 477 -4.58 -16.73 -27.65
C SER A 477 -3.93 -16.17 -26.40
N VAL A 478 -2.91 -16.88 -25.93
CA VAL A 478 -2.01 -16.40 -24.89
C VAL A 478 -0.58 -16.75 -25.28
N VAL A 479 0.34 -15.82 -25.09
CA VAL A 479 1.78 -16.04 -25.19
C VAL A 479 2.35 -15.86 -23.79
N PHE A 480 3.16 -16.80 -23.35
CA PHE A 480 3.69 -16.84 -21.98
C PHE A 480 5.16 -17.19 -21.94
N GLY A 481 5.84 -16.74 -20.89
CA GLY A 481 7.24 -16.99 -20.62
C GLY A 481 7.46 -18.23 -19.75
N LYS A 482 8.55 -18.26 -19.00
CA LYS A 482 8.80 -19.33 -18.02
C LYS A 482 7.70 -19.38 -16.96
N GLN A 483 7.19 -20.57 -16.68
CA GLN A 483 6.20 -20.85 -15.65
C GLN A 483 6.84 -21.44 -14.39
N ILE A 484 6.06 -21.54 -13.31
CA ILE A 484 6.45 -22.09 -12.02
C ILE A 484 5.77 -23.44 -11.82
N GLU A 485 6.51 -24.40 -11.28
CA GLU A 485 5.98 -25.75 -11.04
C GLU A 485 4.77 -25.71 -10.09
N GLY A 486 3.70 -26.40 -10.44
CA GLY A 486 2.49 -26.50 -9.63
C GLY A 486 1.60 -25.26 -9.63
N LEU A 487 1.96 -24.19 -10.34
CA LEU A 487 1.14 -22.98 -10.51
C LEU A 487 0.67 -22.84 -11.97
N SER A 488 -0.49 -22.21 -12.14
CA SER A 488 -1.07 -21.92 -13.44
C SER A 488 -0.95 -20.44 -13.77
N ILE A 489 -1.17 -20.09 -15.04
CA ILE A 489 -1.61 -18.74 -15.42
C ILE A 489 -3.10 -18.78 -15.72
N GLY A 490 -3.82 -17.77 -15.24
CA GLY A 490 -5.26 -17.70 -15.41
C GLY A 490 -5.73 -16.27 -15.63
N ARG A 491 -6.86 -16.11 -16.31
CA ARG A 491 -7.54 -14.82 -16.42
C ARG A 491 -8.17 -14.46 -15.08
N PHE A 492 -7.84 -13.28 -14.57
CA PHE A 492 -8.38 -12.80 -13.31
C PHE A 492 -8.85 -11.34 -13.39
N GLY A 493 -9.82 -11.02 -12.53
CA GLY A 493 -10.34 -9.68 -12.36
C GLY A 493 -11.25 -9.22 -13.49
N ARG A 494 -11.71 -7.98 -13.37
CA ARG A 494 -12.74 -7.37 -14.20
C ARG A 494 -12.50 -7.45 -15.71
N ASP A 495 -11.24 -7.30 -16.11
CA ASP A 495 -10.85 -7.23 -17.52
C ASP A 495 -10.31 -8.59 -18.02
N GLY A 496 -10.34 -9.64 -17.19
CA GLY A 496 -9.84 -10.98 -17.54
C GLY A 496 -8.35 -10.99 -17.91
N LYS A 497 -7.54 -10.23 -17.17
CA LYS A 497 -6.10 -10.14 -17.41
C LYS A 497 -5.41 -11.44 -16.98
N TRP A 498 -4.48 -11.91 -17.79
CA TRP A 498 -3.64 -13.04 -17.43
C TRP A 498 -2.73 -12.68 -16.27
N THR A 499 -2.64 -13.58 -15.29
CA THR A 499 -1.75 -13.46 -14.14
C THR A 499 -1.43 -14.85 -13.59
N LEU A 500 -0.52 -14.94 -12.62
CA LEU A 500 -0.21 -16.18 -11.93
C LEU A 500 -1.37 -16.56 -10.99
N THR A 501 -1.80 -17.80 -11.05
CA THR A 501 -2.92 -18.36 -10.30
C THR A 501 -2.52 -19.65 -9.60
N TYR A 502 -3.26 -20.01 -8.56
CA TYR A 502 -3.28 -21.40 -8.11
C TYR A 502 -4.01 -22.24 -9.17
N PRO A 503 -3.67 -23.53 -9.34
CA PRO A 503 -4.38 -24.39 -10.28
C PRO A 503 -5.82 -24.59 -9.83
N THR A 504 -6.77 -23.99 -10.55
CA THR A 504 -8.20 -23.90 -10.18
C THR A 504 -9.13 -24.48 -11.23
N LEU A 505 -8.62 -25.41 -12.04
CA LEU A 505 -9.37 -25.98 -13.16
C LEU A 505 -10.73 -26.56 -12.76
N GLY A 506 -11.72 -26.26 -13.57
CA GLY A 506 -13.15 -26.51 -13.40
C GLY A 506 -13.86 -25.47 -12.52
N LYS A 507 -13.16 -24.43 -12.05
CA LYS A 507 -13.67 -23.43 -11.10
C LYS A 507 -13.16 -22.03 -11.45
N GLU A 508 -13.66 -21.03 -10.72
CA GLU A 508 -13.16 -19.66 -10.86
C GLU A 508 -11.69 -19.54 -10.44
N ASN A 509 -10.93 -18.80 -11.25
CA ASN A 509 -9.52 -18.57 -11.05
C ASN A 509 -9.21 -17.87 -9.74
N GLN A 510 -8.20 -18.35 -9.01
CA GLN A 510 -7.71 -17.73 -7.77
C GLN A 510 -6.28 -17.25 -7.95
N ILE A 511 -6.01 -15.98 -7.64
CA ILE A 511 -4.67 -15.40 -7.80
C ILE A 511 -3.66 -16.09 -6.89
N ALA A 512 -2.49 -16.37 -7.43
CA ALA A 512 -1.31 -16.62 -6.64
C ALA A 512 -0.68 -15.26 -6.25
N PRO A 513 -0.37 -15.02 -4.97
CA PRO A 513 0.20 -13.75 -4.56
C PRO A 513 1.62 -13.58 -5.13
N LEU A 514 1.84 -12.48 -5.84
CA LEU A 514 3.16 -12.11 -6.37
C LEU A 514 3.98 -11.31 -5.35
N GLY A 515 5.31 -11.45 -5.45
CA GLY A 515 6.33 -10.56 -4.91
C GLY A 515 6.54 -9.35 -5.82
N GLN A 516 7.58 -8.57 -5.55
CA GLN A 516 7.83 -7.32 -6.26
C GLN A 516 9.07 -7.40 -7.15
N PHE A 517 9.17 -6.53 -8.15
CA PHE A 517 10.38 -6.44 -8.97
C PHE A 517 11.64 -6.12 -8.15
N GLN A 518 11.49 -5.42 -7.01
CA GLN A 518 12.58 -5.12 -6.08
C GLN A 518 13.06 -6.36 -5.31
N ASP A 519 12.42 -7.52 -5.44
CA ASP A 519 12.96 -8.76 -4.89
C ASP A 519 13.95 -9.41 -5.86
N ILE A 520 13.97 -8.99 -7.13
CA ILE A 520 14.92 -9.49 -8.11
C ILE A 520 16.27 -8.81 -7.92
N ARG A 521 17.34 -9.59 -8.01
CA ARG A 521 18.72 -9.13 -7.99
C ARG A 521 19.55 -9.80 -9.08
N LEU A 522 20.57 -9.12 -9.57
CA LEU A 522 21.71 -9.78 -10.20
C LEU A 522 22.42 -10.61 -9.13
N ALA A 523 22.68 -11.88 -9.45
CA ALA A 523 23.33 -12.84 -8.56
C ALA A 523 24.69 -13.29 -9.08
N GLY A 524 24.99 -13.05 -10.36
CA GLY A 524 26.28 -13.38 -10.94
C GLY A 524 26.30 -13.25 -12.46
N TRP A 525 27.47 -13.44 -13.05
CA TRP A 525 27.67 -13.50 -14.49
C TRP A 525 28.92 -14.32 -14.82
N SER A 526 28.99 -14.86 -16.04
CA SER A 526 30.22 -15.40 -16.60
C SER A 526 30.47 -14.78 -17.97
N THR A 527 31.73 -14.41 -18.20
CA THR A 527 32.22 -13.92 -19.49
C THR A 527 33.48 -14.69 -19.82
N ASN A 528 33.86 -14.79 -21.10
CA ASN A 528 35.00 -15.62 -21.53
C ASN A 528 34.83 -17.11 -21.13
N PRO A 529 33.69 -17.73 -21.50
CA PRO A 529 33.34 -19.08 -21.06
C PRO A 529 34.21 -20.12 -21.79
N LEU A 530 34.11 -21.39 -21.37
CA LEU A 530 34.84 -22.47 -22.04
C LEU A 530 34.42 -22.60 -23.51
N VAL A 531 35.26 -23.21 -24.34
CA VAL A 531 34.95 -23.46 -25.76
C VAL A 531 33.61 -24.20 -25.88
N GLY A 532 32.67 -23.60 -26.62
CA GLY A 532 31.33 -24.15 -26.85
C GLY A 532 30.26 -23.66 -25.87
N GLU A 533 30.64 -22.93 -24.83
CA GLU A 533 29.73 -22.30 -23.88
C GLU A 533 29.37 -20.85 -24.28
N ASN A 534 28.38 -20.29 -23.60
CA ASN A 534 27.87 -18.94 -23.83
C ASN A 534 28.10 -18.11 -22.56
N ASP A 535 28.37 -16.81 -22.72
CA ASP A 535 28.30 -15.88 -21.58
C ASP A 535 26.93 -16.02 -20.91
N GLN A 536 26.86 -15.88 -19.59
CA GLN A 536 25.60 -15.97 -18.86
C GLN A 536 25.44 -14.88 -17.81
N ILE A 537 24.19 -14.56 -17.53
CA ILE A 537 23.77 -13.67 -16.45
C ILE A 537 22.86 -14.49 -15.54
N ILE A 538 23.10 -14.39 -14.24
CA ILE A 538 22.29 -15.04 -13.21
C ILE A 538 21.51 -13.94 -12.51
N ILE A 539 20.19 -14.05 -12.50
CA ILE A 539 19.33 -13.27 -11.61
C ILE A 539 18.76 -14.18 -10.54
N LYS A 540 18.44 -13.61 -9.39
CA LYS A 540 17.80 -14.31 -8.28
C LYS A 540 16.57 -13.54 -7.82
N ASN A 541 15.51 -14.28 -7.46
CA ASN A 541 14.45 -13.75 -6.61
C ASN A 541 14.87 -13.90 -5.14
N SER A 542 15.25 -12.80 -4.50
CA SER A 542 15.63 -12.77 -3.08
C SER A 542 14.40 -12.76 -2.14
N GLY A 543 13.19 -12.64 -2.69
CA GLY A 543 11.93 -12.70 -1.96
C GLY A 543 11.41 -14.12 -1.76
N LYS A 544 10.34 -14.23 -0.96
CA LYS A 544 9.65 -15.51 -0.68
C LYS A 544 8.50 -15.82 -1.64
N ARG A 545 8.14 -14.88 -2.52
CA ARG A 545 6.97 -15.00 -3.40
C ARG A 545 7.40 -14.99 -4.86
N PRO A 546 6.66 -15.66 -5.75
CA PRO A 546 6.84 -15.56 -7.20
C PRO A 546 6.86 -14.11 -7.69
N VAL A 547 7.74 -13.77 -8.63
CA VAL A 547 7.75 -12.45 -9.26
C VAL A 547 7.46 -12.59 -10.76
N ASN A 548 6.52 -11.79 -11.28
CA ASN A 548 6.36 -11.61 -12.73
C ASN A 548 7.51 -10.74 -13.23
N LEU A 549 8.34 -11.26 -14.13
CA LEU A 549 9.47 -10.59 -14.75
C LEU A 549 9.08 -9.81 -16.01
N GLU A 550 7.84 -9.89 -16.49
CA GLU A 550 7.38 -9.19 -17.70
C GLU A 550 7.82 -7.72 -17.74
N GLY A 551 8.48 -7.34 -18.83
CA GLY A 551 8.95 -5.96 -19.05
C GLY A 551 10.21 -5.58 -18.26
N LEU A 552 10.73 -6.45 -17.39
CA LEU A 552 12.00 -6.23 -16.70
C LEU A 552 13.14 -6.27 -17.74
N GLY A 553 14.07 -5.32 -17.65
CA GLY A 553 15.15 -5.14 -18.62
C GLY A 553 16.51 -5.58 -18.11
N ILE A 554 17.32 -6.15 -19.00
CA ILE A 554 18.74 -6.46 -18.78
C ILE A 554 19.56 -5.79 -19.88
N THR A 555 20.69 -5.18 -19.53
CA THR A 555 21.57 -4.54 -20.52
C THR A 555 23.03 -4.53 -20.10
N ASN A 556 23.93 -4.71 -21.06
CA ASN A 556 25.36 -4.47 -20.92
C ASN A 556 25.80 -3.07 -21.41
N LYS A 557 24.83 -2.22 -21.77
CA LYS A 557 25.00 -0.84 -22.21
C LYS A 557 23.88 0.04 -21.62
N PRO A 558 23.81 0.20 -20.29
CA PRO A 558 22.88 1.11 -19.61
C PRO A 558 22.71 2.46 -20.30
N ILE A 559 23.79 3.01 -20.87
CA ILE A 559 23.75 4.19 -21.73
C ILE A 559 23.70 3.76 -23.20
N GLY A 560 22.73 4.31 -23.95
CA GLY A 560 22.58 4.09 -25.39
C GLY A 560 21.73 2.87 -25.76
N GLN A 561 21.79 1.79 -24.99
CA GLN A 561 20.92 0.61 -25.19
C GLN A 561 20.33 0.08 -23.87
N PRO A 562 19.53 0.89 -23.15
CA PRO A 562 19.02 0.52 -21.83
C PRO A 562 18.02 -0.64 -21.83
N ASN A 563 17.58 -1.14 -22.99
CA ASN A 563 16.65 -2.25 -23.18
C ASN A 563 17.27 -3.32 -24.10
N ALA A 564 18.50 -3.78 -23.81
CA ALA A 564 19.15 -4.75 -24.69
C ALA A 564 18.41 -6.10 -24.70
N PHE A 565 17.93 -6.54 -23.54
CA PHE A 565 17.00 -7.65 -23.37
C PHE A 565 15.82 -7.20 -22.50
N THR A 566 14.64 -7.73 -22.78
CA THR A 566 13.42 -7.50 -22.00
C THR A 566 12.67 -8.82 -21.88
N PHE A 567 12.28 -9.18 -20.66
CA PHE A 567 11.51 -10.39 -20.43
C PHE A 567 10.13 -10.31 -21.11
N PRO A 568 9.68 -11.40 -21.77
CA PRO A 568 8.38 -11.44 -22.43
C PRO A 568 7.23 -11.51 -21.42
N SER A 569 6.00 -11.46 -21.91
CA SER A 569 4.80 -11.51 -21.07
C SER A 569 4.68 -12.80 -20.27
N LEU A 570 4.08 -12.70 -19.07
CA LEU A 570 3.78 -13.84 -18.20
C LEU A 570 5.01 -14.74 -17.94
N TYR A 571 6.14 -14.12 -17.60
CA TYR A 571 7.39 -14.82 -17.30
C TYR A 571 7.63 -14.75 -15.80
N PHE A 572 7.67 -15.88 -15.10
CA PHE A 572 7.75 -15.91 -13.64
C PHE A 572 9.01 -16.61 -13.14
N ILE A 573 9.50 -16.15 -11.99
CA ILE A 573 10.54 -16.79 -11.19
C ILE A 573 9.99 -17.02 -9.77
N ASP A 574 10.12 -18.23 -9.23
CA ASP A 574 9.58 -18.54 -7.90
C ASP A 574 10.42 -17.88 -6.79
N GLY A 575 9.90 -17.84 -5.56
CA GLY A 575 10.59 -17.32 -4.40
C GLY A 575 11.91 -18.05 -4.15
N SER A 576 12.97 -17.31 -3.83
CA SER A 576 14.31 -17.85 -3.57
C SER A 576 15.00 -18.57 -4.73
N GLU A 577 14.38 -18.64 -5.92
CA GLU A 577 14.98 -19.27 -7.10
C GLU A 577 15.98 -18.35 -7.83
N GLN A 578 16.86 -18.99 -8.61
CA GLN A 578 17.74 -18.35 -9.57
C GLN A 578 17.32 -18.66 -11.01
N LEU A 579 17.59 -17.72 -11.91
CA LEU A 579 17.42 -17.87 -13.35
C LEU A 579 18.73 -17.54 -14.06
N ILE A 580 19.20 -18.49 -14.87
CA ILE A 580 20.38 -18.35 -15.71
C ILE A 580 19.94 -18.01 -17.12
N ILE A 581 20.48 -16.92 -17.68
CA ILE A 581 20.11 -16.39 -18.99
C ILE A 581 21.39 -16.29 -19.82
N LYS A 582 21.43 -17.03 -20.93
CA LYS A 582 22.62 -17.15 -21.78
C LYS A 582 22.65 -16.07 -22.86
N SER A 583 23.83 -15.71 -23.34
CA SER A 583 24.02 -14.65 -24.36
C SER A 583 23.26 -14.90 -25.67
N ASN A 584 23.03 -16.15 -26.05
CA ASN A 584 22.18 -16.50 -27.20
C ASN A 584 20.69 -16.16 -26.97
N GLN A 585 20.21 -16.17 -25.73
CA GLN A 585 18.87 -15.71 -25.34
C GLN A 585 18.82 -14.19 -25.17
N LEU A 586 19.88 -13.60 -24.60
CA LEU A 586 19.99 -12.16 -24.35
C LEU A 586 20.11 -11.34 -25.65
N GLY A 587 20.65 -11.93 -26.72
CA GLY A 587 20.95 -11.23 -27.97
C GLY A 587 22.19 -10.33 -27.90
N PHE A 588 22.98 -10.43 -26.83
CA PHE A 588 24.26 -9.72 -26.68
C PHE A 588 25.27 -10.55 -25.87
N LYS A 589 26.55 -10.23 -26.02
CA LYS A 589 27.68 -10.82 -25.29
C LYS A 589 28.22 -9.88 -24.22
N LEU A 590 28.85 -10.44 -23.22
CA LEU A 590 29.55 -9.70 -22.16
C LEU A 590 31.03 -9.55 -22.55
N ALA A 591 31.59 -8.36 -22.32
CA ALA A 591 33.00 -8.09 -22.63
C ALA A 591 33.89 -8.74 -21.57
N SER A 592 34.92 -9.49 -21.97
CA SER A 592 35.83 -10.18 -21.02
C SER A 592 36.93 -9.31 -20.44
N SER A 593 37.23 -8.17 -21.07
CA SER A 593 38.28 -7.24 -20.60
C SER A 593 37.79 -6.27 -19.54
N GLN A 594 36.57 -5.77 -19.70
CA GLN A 594 35.88 -4.84 -18.79
C GLN A 594 34.48 -4.60 -19.36
N GLY A 595 33.45 -4.52 -18.52
CA GLY A 595 32.08 -4.25 -18.97
C GLY A 595 31.19 -3.68 -17.87
N GLU A 596 29.96 -3.36 -18.25
CA GLU A 596 28.88 -2.97 -17.34
C GLU A 596 27.69 -3.92 -17.54
N LEU A 597 26.90 -4.11 -16.48
CA LEU A 597 25.67 -4.91 -16.49
C LEU A 597 24.63 -4.24 -15.60
N ALA A 598 23.42 -4.04 -16.10
CA ALA A 598 22.34 -3.46 -15.35
C ALA A 598 21.03 -4.22 -15.50
N LEU A 599 20.29 -4.24 -14.40
CA LEU A 599 18.96 -4.77 -14.25
C LEU A 599 18.00 -3.61 -13.97
N LYS A 600 16.86 -3.55 -14.64
CA LYS A 600 15.89 -2.47 -14.43
C LYS A 600 14.46 -2.94 -14.42
N ASN A 601 13.61 -2.25 -13.66
CA ASN A 601 12.18 -2.53 -13.63
C ASN A 601 11.48 -2.01 -14.90
N PRO A 602 10.21 -2.42 -15.15
CA PRO A 602 9.45 -1.96 -16.32
C PRO A 602 9.20 -0.45 -16.37
N ALA A 603 9.25 0.23 -15.22
CA ALA A 603 9.16 1.69 -15.14
C ALA A 603 10.48 2.40 -15.53
N GLY A 604 11.55 1.66 -15.82
CA GLY A 604 12.84 2.18 -16.27
C GLY A 604 13.81 2.56 -15.16
N LYS A 605 13.51 2.26 -13.89
CA LYS A 605 14.41 2.48 -12.75
C LYS A 605 15.36 1.29 -12.61
N TRP A 606 16.65 1.58 -12.39
CA TRP A 606 17.65 0.55 -12.08
C TRP A 606 17.30 -0.17 -10.78
N ILE A 607 17.29 -1.49 -10.86
CA ILE A 607 17.23 -2.39 -9.69
C ILE A 607 18.67 -2.62 -9.22
N ASP A 608 19.54 -3.05 -10.13
CA ASP A 608 20.96 -3.24 -9.91
C ASP A 608 21.77 -2.70 -11.11
N HIS A 609 23.01 -2.26 -10.85
CA HIS A 609 23.95 -1.83 -11.88
C HIS A 609 25.37 -2.08 -11.39
N PHE A 610 26.13 -2.90 -12.13
CA PHE A 610 27.49 -3.30 -11.83
C PHE A 610 28.42 -2.94 -12.98
N VAL A 611 29.66 -2.62 -12.63
CA VAL A 611 30.78 -2.52 -13.57
C VAL A 611 31.79 -3.57 -13.15
N TYR A 612 32.44 -4.23 -14.11
CA TYR A 612 33.36 -5.33 -13.82
C TYR A 612 34.62 -5.22 -14.68
N GLY A 613 35.74 -5.61 -14.09
CA GLY A 613 37.06 -5.61 -14.74
C GLY A 613 37.35 -6.90 -15.51
N PRO A 614 38.62 -7.15 -15.89
CA PRO A 614 39.01 -8.34 -16.66
C PRO A 614 38.57 -9.65 -16.00
N GLN A 615 38.05 -10.57 -16.81
CA GLN A 615 37.45 -11.82 -16.36
C GLN A 615 38.31 -13.02 -16.78
N PRO A 616 38.72 -13.89 -15.83
CA PRO A 616 39.48 -15.09 -16.15
C PRO A 616 38.68 -16.06 -17.03
N TYR A 617 39.38 -16.84 -17.84
CA TYR A 617 38.78 -17.85 -18.72
C TYR A 617 38.03 -18.92 -17.90
N GLY A 618 36.75 -19.14 -18.21
CA GLY A 618 35.89 -20.13 -17.56
C GLY A 618 35.45 -19.76 -16.12
N HIS A 619 35.63 -18.50 -15.69
CA HIS A 619 35.24 -18.06 -14.35
C HIS A 619 33.80 -17.51 -14.32
N GLU A 620 33.09 -17.82 -13.24
CA GLU A 620 31.78 -17.25 -12.91
C GLU A 620 31.94 -16.30 -11.72
N GLU A 621 31.54 -15.05 -11.90
CA GLU A 621 31.41 -14.09 -10.81
C GLU A 621 30.09 -14.32 -10.08
N ILE A 622 30.16 -14.45 -8.76
CA ILE A 622 29.01 -14.64 -7.89
C ILE A 622 28.90 -13.41 -6.98
N ILE A 623 27.74 -12.76 -6.99
CA ILE A 623 27.42 -11.68 -6.06
C ILE A 623 26.92 -12.30 -4.75
N PRO A 624 27.59 -12.07 -3.61
CA PRO A 624 27.16 -12.63 -2.32
C PRO A 624 25.81 -12.07 -1.86
N GLU A 625 24.95 -12.93 -1.30
CA GLU A 625 23.57 -12.62 -0.86
C GLU A 625 23.46 -11.50 0.19
N ASN A 626 24.55 -11.20 0.89
CA ASN A 626 24.60 -10.20 1.98
C ASN A 626 25.36 -8.93 1.61
N THR A 627 25.49 -8.64 0.32
CA THR A 627 25.95 -7.31 -0.10
C THR A 627 24.81 -6.33 0.14
N LYS A 628 24.63 -5.91 1.41
CA LYS A 628 24.25 -4.52 1.64
C LYS A 628 25.30 -3.75 0.87
N LEU A 629 24.93 -3.23 -0.30
CA LEU A 629 25.70 -2.18 -0.95
C LEU A 629 25.95 -1.18 0.16
N LYS A 630 27.17 -1.14 0.68
CA LYS A 630 27.55 -0.10 1.61
C LYS A 630 27.35 1.15 0.78
N THR A 631 26.36 1.96 1.14
CA THR A 631 26.33 3.34 0.67
C THR A 631 27.60 3.98 1.24
N ASN A 632 28.69 3.87 0.51
CA ASN A 632 29.92 4.56 0.82
C ASN A 632 29.61 6.02 0.52
N THR A 633 29.41 6.80 1.57
CA THR A 633 29.42 8.26 1.43
C THR A 633 30.83 8.65 1.03
N ILE A 634 30.99 9.12 -0.21
CA ILE A 634 32.28 9.63 -0.69
C ILE A 634 32.28 11.14 -0.50
N VAL A 635 33.32 11.63 0.17
CA VAL A 635 33.56 13.06 0.31
C VAL A 635 34.24 13.54 -0.97
N LEU A 636 33.59 14.48 -1.67
CA LEU A 636 34.14 15.13 -2.85
C LEU A 636 34.68 16.51 -2.47
N ASP A 637 35.95 16.74 -2.74
CA ASP A 637 36.59 18.04 -2.66
C ASP A 637 36.52 18.75 -4.02
N PHE A 638 36.14 20.03 -4.01
CA PHE A 638 35.99 20.82 -5.23
C PHE A 638 36.95 22.00 -5.24
N LYS A 639 37.57 22.25 -6.41
CA LYS A 639 38.34 23.46 -6.67
C LYS A 639 37.94 24.07 -8.01
N ILE A 640 37.50 25.32 -7.99
CA ILE A 640 37.19 26.11 -9.18
C ILE A 640 38.28 27.18 -9.34
N SER A 641 38.91 27.24 -10.51
CA SER A 641 39.74 28.36 -10.95
C SER A 641 39.07 29.07 -12.14
N GLN A 642 39.64 30.19 -12.59
CA GLN A 642 39.08 30.98 -13.71
C GLN A 642 38.89 30.17 -15.01
N GLU A 643 39.66 29.09 -15.20
CA GLU A 643 39.65 28.30 -16.44
C GLU A 643 39.39 26.80 -16.21
N GLN A 644 39.42 26.31 -14.96
CA GLN A 644 39.32 24.88 -14.67
C GLN A 644 38.42 24.56 -13.48
N PHE A 645 37.63 23.51 -13.64
CA PHE A 645 36.94 22.82 -12.55
C PHE A 645 37.67 21.53 -12.23
N GLN A 646 37.96 21.33 -10.96
CA GLN A 646 38.63 20.15 -10.45
C GLN A 646 37.79 19.50 -9.35
N ILE A 647 37.55 18.20 -9.53
CA ILE A 647 36.93 17.33 -8.52
C ILE A 647 38.03 16.42 -7.99
N MET A 648 38.15 16.30 -6.68
CA MET A 648 39.11 15.43 -6.01
C MET A 648 38.36 14.59 -4.98
N TRP A 649 38.82 13.37 -4.75
CA TRP A 649 38.25 12.52 -3.72
C TRP A 649 39.28 11.49 -3.27
N GLU A 650 39.06 10.95 -2.07
CA GLU A 650 39.84 9.80 -1.61
C GLU A 650 39.29 8.53 -2.23
N SER A 651 40.13 7.85 -3.01
CA SER A 651 39.79 6.61 -3.72
C SER A 651 40.63 5.46 -3.20
N LYS A 652 40.02 4.28 -3.05
CA LYS A 652 40.70 3.01 -2.84
C LYS A 652 41.10 2.40 -4.19
N ILE A 653 42.15 1.59 -4.16
CA ILE A 653 42.65 0.86 -5.33
C ILE A 653 41.52 -0.01 -5.90
N GLY A 654 41.33 0.06 -7.22
CA GLY A 654 40.33 -0.73 -7.93
C GLY A 654 38.95 -0.10 -8.04
N GLN A 655 38.69 1.02 -7.35
CA GLN A 655 37.42 1.73 -7.50
C GLN A 655 37.32 2.41 -8.86
N ILE A 656 36.15 2.28 -9.49
CA ILE A 656 35.83 2.91 -10.75
C ILE A 656 34.87 4.07 -10.48
N PHE A 657 35.13 5.21 -11.12
CA PHE A 657 34.27 6.38 -11.01
C PHE A 657 33.78 6.77 -12.39
N ARG A 658 32.46 7.02 -12.49
CA ARG A 658 31.82 7.58 -13.66
C ARG A 658 31.54 9.06 -13.41
N ILE A 659 31.98 9.91 -14.33
CA ILE A 659 31.68 11.35 -14.29
C ILE A 659 30.88 11.71 -15.53
N LEU A 660 29.66 12.21 -15.30
CA LEU A 660 28.76 12.69 -16.34
C LEU A 660 28.70 14.21 -16.32
N SER A 661 28.75 14.87 -17.48
CA SER A 661 28.68 16.34 -17.61
C SER A 661 27.68 16.76 -18.69
N LYS A 662 26.85 17.79 -18.43
CA LYS A 662 25.87 18.33 -19.40
C LYS A 662 26.32 19.65 -20.04
N GLN A 663 26.14 19.76 -21.38
CA GLN A 663 26.14 21.01 -22.16
C GLN A 663 24.71 21.41 -22.59
N LYS A 664 24.48 22.70 -22.88
CA LYS A 664 23.18 23.39 -23.07
C LYS A 664 22.12 22.61 -23.92
N LEU A 665 20.86 22.70 -23.48
CA LEU A 665 19.65 21.93 -23.83
C LEU A 665 19.12 21.90 -25.29
N SER A 666 19.82 22.40 -26.32
CA SER A 666 19.12 22.70 -27.59
C SER A 666 19.39 21.83 -28.82
N LYS A 667 20.49 21.09 -29.01
CA LYS A 667 20.68 20.23 -30.22
C LYS A 667 21.71 19.09 -30.03
N GLY A 668 21.33 17.83 -30.34
CA GLY A 668 22.23 16.68 -30.62
C GLY A 668 22.49 15.69 -29.46
N PRO A 669 22.97 14.45 -29.74
CA PRO A 669 23.23 13.44 -28.71
C PRO A 669 24.37 13.87 -27.78
N TRP A 670 24.19 13.47 -26.52
CA TRP A 670 24.71 14.09 -25.32
C TRP A 670 25.86 13.24 -24.75
N HIS A 671 26.74 13.85 -23.93
CA HIS A 671 27.66 13.22 -22.95
C HIS A 671 29.14 13.24 -23.35
N GLN A 672 29.96 13.69 -22.39
CA GLN A 672 31.39 13.37 -22.35
C GLN A 672 31.59 12.52 -21.10
N GLU A 673 31.97 11.27 -21.32
CA GLU A 673 32.19 10.27 -20.28
C GLU A 673 33.68 10.18 -19.97
N ALA A 674 34.00 10.11 -18.69
CA ALA A 674 35.32 9.70 -18.24
C ALA A 674 35.14 8.58 -17.20
N ILE A 675 35.66 7.41 -17.54
CA ILE A 675 35.81 6.29 -16.60
C ILE A 675 37.22 6.40 -16.04
N LEU A 676 37.33 6.56 -14.72
CA LEU A 676 38.61 6.68 -14.05
C LEU A 676 38.83 5.44 -13.20
N VAL A 677 39.90 4.69 -13.52
CA VAL A 677 40.42 3.61 -12.69
C VAL A 677 41.52 4.21 -11.82
N ALA A 678 41.32 4.25 -10.51
CA ALA A 678 42.27 4.90 -9.59
C ALA A 678 43.65 4.19 -9.61
N PRO A 679 44.74 4.85 -10.07
CA PRO A 679 46.09 4.30 -9.93
C PRO A 679 46.62 4.58 -8.51
N HIS A 680 47.58 3.77 -8.04
CA HIS A 680 48.18 3.81 -6.70
C HIS A 680 48.26 5.22 -6.06
N GLY A 681 47.46 5.47 -5.03
CA GLY A 681 47.54 6.69 -4.21
C GLY A 681 46.20 7.05 -3.52
N PRO A 682 46.22 7.87 -2.45
CA PRO A 682 45.04 8.16 -1.65
C PRO A 682 44.09 9.21 -2.26
N LYS A 683 44.45 9.89 -3.37
CA LYS A 683 43.62 10.96 -3.96
C LYS A 683 43.55 10.86 -5.49
N THR A 684 42.34 10.72 -6.02
CA THR A 684 42.05 10.80 -7.47
C THR A 684 41.57 12.21 -7.82
N GLN A 685 41.87 12.67 -9.03
CA GLN A 685 41.46 13.99 -9.53
C GLN A 685 40.86 13.90 -10.95
N PHE A 686 39.77 14.63 -11.16
CA PHE A 686 39.21 14.92 -12.48
C PHE A 686 39.34 16.41 -12.78
N LYS A 687 39.86 16.76 -13.96
CA LYS A 687 40.03 18.15 -14.41
C LYS A 687 39.21 18.40 -15.66
N TYR A 688 38.46 19.50 -15.67
CA TYR A 688 37.70 19.95 -16.83
C TYR A 688 37.92 21.44 -17.08
N ASN A 689 38.15 21.82 -18.33
CA ASN A 689 38.29 23.23 -18.70
C ASN A 689 36.91 23.91 -18.77
N LEU A 690 36.70 24.95 -17.95
CA LEU A 690 35.45 25.71 -17.84
C LEU A 690 35.28 26.67 -19.03
N ASN A 691 35.05 26.13 -20.22
CA ASN A 691 34.76 26.92 -21.44
C ASN A 691 33.28 27.34 -21.55
N ASN A 692 32.65 27.76 -20.44
CA ASN A 692 31.26 28.22 -20.34
C ASN A 692 30.17 27.20 -20.76
N LYS A 693 30.50 25.92 -20.75
CA LYS A 693 29.64 24.86 -21.30
C LYS A 693 29.10 23.85 -20.28
N MET A 694 29.82 23.59 -19.18
CA MET A 694 29.40 22.66 -18.12
C MET A 694 28.48 23.35 -17.11
N LYS A 695 27.24 22.85 -16.95
CA LYS A 695 26.29 23.37 -15.93
C LYS A 695 25.99 22.41 -14.79
N PHE A 696 26.15 21.10 -15.02
CA PHE A 696 25.86 20.04 -14.06
C PHE A 696 26.86 18.92 -14.28
N PHE A 697 27.24 18.27 -13.18
CA PHE A 697 27.98 17.02 -13.23
C PHE A 697 27.43 16.04 -12.18
N LEU A 698 27.58 14.75 -12.44
CA LEU A 698 27.28 13.67 -11.51
C LEU A 698 28.52 12.79 -11.40
N VAL A 699 28.94 12.48 -10.17
CA VAL A 699 30.01 11.53 -9.88
C VAL A 699 29.36 10.32 -9.24
N GLU A 700 29.44 9.18 -9.91
CA GLU A 700 28.96 7.90 -9.38
C GLU A 700 30.20 7.04 -9.11
N GLN A 701 30.36 6.57 -7.87
CA GLN A 701 31.19 5.39 -7.64
C GLN A 701 30.40 4.22 -8.17
N ILE A 702 30.97 3.59 -9.18
CA ILE A 702 30.49 2.34 -9.72
C ILE A 702 31.36 1.26 -9.08
N ASP A 703 30.72 0.27 -8.46
CA ASP A 703 31.43 -0.78 -7.70
C ASP A 703 32.46 -1.51 -8.56
#